data_AF-A0A0A8EYR3-F1
#
_entry.id   AF-A0A0A8EYR3-F1
#
_cell.length_a   1.000
_cell.length_b   1.000
_cell.length_c   1.000
_cell.angle_alpha   90.00
_cell.angle_beta   90.00
_cell.angle_gamma   90.00
#
_symmetry.space_group_name_H-M   'P 1'
#
loop_
_entity.id
_entity.type
_entity.pdbx_description
1 polymer ?
#
loop_
_entity_poly.entity_id
_entity_poly.type
_entity_poly.pdbx_seq_one_letter_code
_entity_poly.pdbx_strand_id
1 'polypeptide(L)'
;MSEYDARGKVNRALLICVHDYETLTRLPAVEDNAEALRHALTRPGTDLFTADEVVVCRPHRPEDLSTALRTAADEARGLLLVYFSGHGWVGNDGADLQLMVGASDTRQSHTTVSWQDTVLSCLDNARADRVVIVLECCYSGNADSAFHALRKPVSLLMAAQPNRRIFSGEEGAGGTAFTRAVVRILEQGRADRPFVTFDDLAGALRDELADERTPMGEAWEPRAAKQNTLDDVVLSFATPENRPATPLKVRLRRWSNQHLRRRAKLLVALAAVCALVAAGLVAARVLTPPAPCPPALELRLLTAPEAEPALRRAAFDYEMSPLNTRPLDGEGDLPDGCRRAQITVYSAAKDQVDQGFAAADRWQGEAHGGAPGAPARSTAPDPLYRPGPQPDLWIPESTADYEEARRGMPSTGSPAALHDTGPVAYSPLVVGIPAGTQLDGVERVDAPWKDLLTSTDSDHQNLRLLRPSPVLSGTGLLHTLGLYLAGDGAPIGPSGAPDPTRAQDAERRLVAPGSQYAGSPELLCSLRQDGGPDQAPDRPGNGRSPHSAPLVSEKSLADFNLGHALGGCPALDAPPPLGDRYYAYYPKNVPALDHPLIRVDWAGTADAAPRRAAVARFADWLRDPVGGQRSLTAQGYRGLPEKDGSAPRPDPASPLLNPRADTDPTAPVTRFTAGPDQVAQVLTDYNRAQRASRLLILMDTSTSMADGGKLPIVVGAAARALEMVGAHHTYGLWTFPDPAHPGDPAAVRRAVPLGSTDPAPGRAALDRIAKGELVDHGAAMEEALTTAVTEMKKPGEGNSAIVLLIDEDDGGPRRAAGVEQKLTTLLKEAPEVPVLTVVMGRVGCDTFVFQGLARASAGQCVPGGPAAPDLLAGLVASVGTAGTVRR
;
A
#
# COMPACT_ATOMS: atom_id res chain seq x y z
N MET A 1 -45.31 0.04 21.30
CA MET A 1 -44.43 -0.37 20.19
C MET A 1 -45.24 -1.31 19.32
N SER A 2 -45.17 -1.20 18.00
CA SER A 2 -45.87 -2.12 17.10
C SER A 2 -45.14 -3.45 17.04
N GLU A 3 -45.86 -4.58 17.13
CA GLU A 3 -45.26 -5.89 16.98
C GLU A 3 -45.27 -6.37 15.53
N TYR A 4 -44.18 -7.01 15.09
CA TYR A 4 -44.08 -7.61 13.76
C TYR A 4 -44.35 -9.12 13.81
N ASP A 5 -45.51 -9.53 13.28
CA ASP A 5 -45.87 -10.94 13.07
C ASP A 5 -45.43 -11.40 11.67
N ALA A 6 -44.42 -12.28 11.61
CA ALA A 6 -43.89 -12.81 10.36
C ALA A 6 -44.72 -13.96 9.78
N ARG A 7 -45.79 -14.42 10.45
CA ARG A 7 -46.60 -15.54 9.99
C ARG A 7 -47.24 -15.23 8.63
N GLY A 8 -47.21 -16.24 7.76
CA GLY A 8 -47.80 -16.13 6.43
C GLY A 8 -46.87 -15.55 5.37
N LYS A 9 -45.61 -15.20 5.68
CA LYS A 9 -44.55 -14.91 4.71
C LYS A 9 -43.59 -16.10 4.60
N VAL A 10 -42.59 -15.99 3.72
CA VAL A 10 -41.51 -17.00 3.62
C VAL A 10 -40.46 -16.64 4.66
N ASN A 11 -40.33 -17.47 5.69
CA ASN A 11 -39.38 -17.24 6.78
C ASN A 11 -38.17 -18.18 6.61
N ARG A 12 -37.01 -17.79 7.14
CA ARG A 12 -35.81 -18.63 7.22
C ARG A 12 -35.16 -18.50 8.57
N ALA A 13 -34.78 -19.63 9.15
CA ALA A 13 -33.88 -19.69 10.28
C ALA A 13 -32.60 -20.42 9.86
N LEU A 14 -31.46 -19.79 10.03
CA LEU A 14 -30.14 -20.36 9.79
C LEU A 14 -29.44 -20.53 11.15
N LEU A 15 -29.26 -21.79 11.56
CA LEU A 15 -28.62 -22.17 12.81
C LEU A 15 -27.18 -22.60 12.51
N ILE A 16 -26.22 -21.74 12.80
CA ILE A 16 -24.78 -21.96 12.61
C ILE A 16 -24.20 -22.42 13.94
N CYS A 17 -23.94 -23.72 14.08
CA CYS A 17 -23.46 -24.31 15.33
C CYS A 17 -22.16 -25.08 15.08
N VAL A 18 -21.02 -24.47 15.43
CA VAL A 18 -19.69 -25.04 15.20
C VAL A 18 -19.15 -25.57 16.53
N HIS A 19 -19.10 -26.90 16.65
CA HIS A 19 -18.65 -27.62 17.85
C HIS A 19 -17.29 -28.30 17.66
N ASP A 20 -16.91 -28.57 16.42
CA ASP A 20 -15.68 -29.25 16.05
C ASP A 20 -14.74 -28.31 15.30
N TYR A 21 -13.49 -28.24 15.78
CA TYR A 21 -12.45 -27.39 15.24
C TYR A 21 -11.15 -28.19 15.08
N GLU A 22 -10.36 -27.84 14.08
CA GLU A 22 -9.06 -28.46 13.83
C GLU A 22 -7.98 -27.97 14.79
N THR A 23 -8.00 -26.66 15.08
CA THR A 23 -6.95 -25.99 15.85
C THR A 23 -7.43 -25.44 17.20
N LEU A 24 -8.75 -25.28 17.38
CA LEU A 24 -9.36 -24.72 18.58
C LEU A 24 -9.98 -25.83 19.46
N THR A 25 -10.22 -25.52 20.73
CA THR A 25 -10.89 -26.45 21.65
C THR A 25 -12.31 -26.79 21.15
N ARG A 26 -12.68 -28.07 21.18
CA ARG A 26 -14.04 -28.53 20.85
C ARG A 26 -15.06 -27.99 21.86
N LEU A 27 -16.31 -27.81 21.42
CA LEU A 27 -17.41 -27.28 22.23
C LEU A 27 -18.57 -28.30 22.27
N PRO A 28 -18.48 -29.39 23.06
CA PRO A 28 -19.46 -30.49 23.02
C PRO A 28 -20.92 -30.05 23.23
N ALA A 29 -21.19 -29.11 24.14
CA ALA A 29 -22.56 -28.63 24.36
C ALA A 29 -23.15 -27.90 23.15
N VAL A 30 -22.33 -27.36 22.24
CA VAL A 30 -22.80 -26.71 21.00
C VAL A 30 -23.35 -27.73 20.00
N GLU A 31 -22.97 -29.00 20.08
CA GLU A 31 -23.50 -30.07 19.22
C GLU A 31 -25.02 -30.20 19.37
N ASP A 32 -25.50 -30.13 20.62
CA ASP A 32 -26.92 -30.24 21.01
C ASP A 32 -27.72 -28.96 20.71
N ASN A 33 -27.07 -27.78 20.65
CA ASN A 33 -27.74 -26.49 20.46
C ASN A 33 -28.60 -26.48 19.19
N ALA A 34 -28.06 -27.00 18.07
CA ALA A 34 -28.73 -26.97 16.78
C ALA A 34 -30.06 -27.73 16.77
N GLU A 35 -30.07 -28.92 17.39
CA GLU A 35 -31.27 -29.76 17.44
C GLU A 35 -32.31 -29.19 18.40
N ALA A 36 -31.88 -28.71 19.56
CA ALA A 36 -32.74 -28.09 20.56
C ALA A 36 -33.45 -26.83 19.99
N LEU A 37 -32.70 -25.95 19.32
CA LEU A 37 -33.25 -24.77 18.67
C LEU A 37 -34.17 -25.13 17.50
N ARG A 38 -33.79 -26.11 16.66
CA ARG A 38 -34.66 -26.58 15.57
C ARG A 38 -35.98 -27.11 16.11
N HIS A 39 -35.95 -27.88 17.18
CA HIS A 39 -37.16 -28.40 17.83
C HIS A 39 -38.04 -27.26 18.33
N ALA A 40 -37.48 -26.32 19.10
CA ALA A 40 -38.21 -25.19 19.67
C ALA A 40 -38.85 -24.31 18.58
N LEU A 41 -38.09 -23.94 17.55
CA LEU A 41 -38.54 -23.05 16.47
C LEU A 41 -39.64 -23.67 15.58
N THR A 42 -39.71 -24.99 15.50
CA THR A 42 -40.68 -25.71 14.66
C THR A 42 -41.86 -26.30 15.43
N ARG A 43 -41.85 -26.17 16.77
CA ARG A 43 -42.89 -26.68 17.64
C ARG A 43 -44.24 -26.03 17.28
N PRO A 44 -45.36 -26.79 17.29
CA PRO A 44 -46.67 -26.22 16.98
C PRO A 44 -47.05 -25.03 17.85
N GLY A 45 -46.53 -24.94 19.09
CA GLY A 45 -46.73 -23.84 20.03
C GLY A 45 -46.10 -22.52 19.57
N THR A 46 -44.90 -22.56 18.98
CA THR A 46 -44.16 -21.37 18.58
C THR A 46 -44.66 -20.78 17.26
N ASP A 47 -45.25 -21.60 16.38
CA ASP A 47 -46.04 -21.23 15.17
C ASP A 47 -45.35 -20.32 14.13
N LEU A 48 -44.03 -20.18 14.16
CA LEU A 48 -43.31 -19.20 13.35
C LEU A 48 -42.60 -19.79 12.13
N PHE A 49 -41.93 -20.93 12.30
CA PHE A 49 -41.20 -21.64 11.25
C PHE A 49 -41.78 -23.03 10.97
N THR A 50 -41.74 -23.46 9.73
CA THR A 50 -41.90 -24.89 9.38
C THR A 50 -40.55 -25.61 9.34
N ALA A 51 -40.56 -26.94 9.39
CA ALA A 51 -39.33 -27.74 9.40
C ALA A 51 -38.42 -27.50 8.17
N ASP A 52 -38.98 -27.13 7.02
CA ASP A 52 -38.24 -26.77 5.80
C ASP A 52 -37.74 -25.31 5.77
N GLU A 53 -38.10 -24.50 6.76
CA GLU A 53 -37.64 -23.12 6.91
C GLU A 53 -36.44 -23.01 7.86
N VAL A 54 -36.10 -24.08 8.58
CA VAL A 54 -34.96 -24.12 9.53
C VAL A 54 -33.81 -24.95 8.94
N VAL A 55 -32.66 -24.32 8.73
CA VAL A 55 -31.45 -24.94 8.20
C VAL A 55 -30.37 -24.94 9.27
N VAL A 56 -29.80 -26.11 9.53
CA VAL A 56 -28.61 -26.25 10.38
C VAL A 56 -27.37 -26.24 9.49
N CYS A 57 -26.44 -25.35 9.78
CA CYS A 57 -25.16 -25.20 9.10
C CYS A 57 -24.01 -25.47 10.07
N ARG A 58 -23.07 -26.30 9.65
CA ARG A 58 -21.84 -26.63 10.39
C ARG A 58 -20.65 -26.33 9.48
N PRO A 59 -20.31 -25.04 9.29
CA PRO A 59 -19.31 -24.64 8.31
C PRO A 59 -17.93 -25.16 8.71
N HIS A 60 -17.24 -25.80 7.77
CA HIS A 60 -15.85 -26.17 7.96
C HIS A 60 -14.93 -25.02 7.51
N ARG A 61 -15.31 -24.30 6.44
CA ARG A 61 -14.57 -23.14 5.93
C ARG A 61 -15.44 -21.87 5.83
N PRO A 62 -14.84 -20.66 5.77
CA PRO A 62 -15.58 -19.39 5.71
C PRO A 62 -16.61 -19.30 4.57
N GLU A 63 -16.31 -19.93 3.42
CA GLU A 63 -17.17 -20.00 2.26
C GLU A 63 -18.47 -20.79 2.49
N ASP A 64 -18.45 -21.80 3.37
CA ASP A 64 -19.63 -22.60 3.72
C ASP A 64 -20.65 -21.73 4.45
N LEU A 65 -20.17 -20.97 5.44
CA LEU A 65 -20.99 -20.01 6.19
C LEU A 65 -21.53 -18.94 5.26
N SER A 66 -20.65 -18.32 4.46
CA SER A 66 -21.03 -17.25 3.52
C SER A 66 -22.09 -17.71 2.53
N THR A 67 -21.98 -18.94 2.03
CA THR A 67 -22.93 -19.51 1.06
C THR A 67 -24.28 -19.83 1.71
N ALA A 68 -24.27 -20.41 2.92
CA ALA A 68 -25.49 -20.67 3.67
C ALA A 68 -26.22 -19.37 4.05
N LEU A 69 -25.48 -18.36 4.49
CA LEU A 69 -26.01 -17.04 4.86
C LEU A 69 -26.63 -16.33 3.66
N ARG A 70 -25.93 -16.27 2.52
CA ARG A 70 -26.48 -15.69 1.27
C ARG A 70 -27.76 -16.39 0.84
N THR A 71 -27.77 -17.73 0.85
CA THR A 71 -28.95 -18.52 0.48
C THR A 71 -30.15 -18.19 1.38
N ALA A 72 -29.95 -18.16 2.70
CA ALA A 72 -31.02 -17.82 3.64
C ALA A 72 -31.52 -16.37 3.45
N ALA A 73 -30.60 -15.43 3.21
CA ALA A 73 -30.92 -14.02 2.98
C ALA A 73 -31.68 -13.78 1.66
N ASP A 74 -31.38 -14.54 0.61
CA ASP A 74 -32.04 -14.47 -0.69
C ASP A 74 -33.42 -15.14 -0.72
N GLU A 75 -33.65 -16.14 0.13
CA GLU A 75 -34.93 -16.86 0.21
C GLU A 75 -35.93 -16.22 1.17
N ALA A 76 -35.46 -15.63 2.27
CA ALA A 76 -36.33 -15.02 3.27
C ALA A 76 -37.07 -13.80 2.69
N ARG A 77 -38.36 -13.70 3.01
CA ARG A 77 -39.22 -12.55 2.67
C ARG A 77 -39.85 -11.94 3.91
N GLY A 78 -40.21 -12.74 4.90
CA GLY A 78 -40.78 -12.27 6.17
C GLY A 78 -39.71 -12.03 7.22
N LEU A 79 -39.33 -13.09 7.93
CA LEU A 79 -38.30 -13.08 8.96
C LEU A 79 -37.10 -13.93 8.53
N LEU A 80 -35.90 -13.36 8.66
CA LEU A 80 -34.65 -14.10 8.67
C LEU A 80 -34.11 -14.14 10.11
N LEU A 81 -34.01 -15.32 10.69
CA LEU A 81 -33.36 -15.56 11.99
C LEU A 81 -31.99 -16.19 11.74
N VAL A 82 -30.91 -15.57 12.22
CA VAL A 82 -29.55 -16.12 12.17
C VAL A 82 -29.08 -16.36 13.60
N TYR A 83 -28.76 -17.61 13.93
CA TYR A 83 -28.23 -17.99 15.24
C TYR A 83 -26.81 -18.51 15.05
N PHE A 84 -25.82 -17.86 15.66
CA PHE A 84 -24.43 -18.33 15.66
C PHE A 84 -24.04 -18.83 17.05
N SER A 85 -23.48 -20.03 17.12
CA SER A 85 -22.96 -20.66 18.33
C SER A 85 -21.60 -21.29 18.04
N GLY A 86 -20.55 -20.78 18.70
CA GLY A 86 -19.18 -21.21 18.45
C GLY A 86 -18.13 -20.30 19.06
N HIS A 87 -16.87 -20.44 18.61
CA HIS A 87 -15.80 -19.54 19.01
C HIS A 87 -15.95 -18.17 18.35
N GLY A 88 -15.63 -17.13 19.12
CA GLY A 88 -15.52 -15.75 18.67
C GLY A 88 -14.19 -15.18 19.13
N TRP A 89 -13.57 -14.33 18.31
CA TRP A 89 -12.27 -13.73 18.58
C TRP A 89 -12.24 -12.29 18.13
N VAL A 90 -11.36 -11.51 18.76
CA VAL A 90 -11.09 -10.12 18.41
C VAL A 90 -9.57 -9.93 18.47
N GLY A 91 -9.01 -9.22 17.49
CA GLY A 91 -7.59 -8.90 17.43
C GLY A 91 -7.14 -7.87 18.48
N ASN A 92 -5.85 -7.51 18.46
CA ASN A 92 -5.26 -6.57 19.44
C ASN A 92 -5.85 -5.16 19.39
N ASP A 93 -6.52 -4.79 18.30
CA ASP A 93 -7.22 -3.52 18.10
C ASP A 93 -8.63 -3.50 18.72
N GLY A 94 -9.17 -4.65 19.12
CA GLY A 94 -10.47 -4.75 19.80
C GLY A 94 -11.69 -4.49 18.91
N ALA A 95 -11.50 -4.24 17.61
CA ALA A 95 -12.48 -3.52 16.79
C ALA A 95 -13.47 -4.42 16.02
N ASP A 96 -13.03 -5.51 15.38
CA ASP A 96 -13.91 -6.40 14.60
C ASP A 96 -14.03 -7.81 15.21
N LEU A 97 -15.26 -8.29 15.33
CA LEU A 97 -15.58 -9.63 15.81
C LEU A 97 -15.38 -10.65 14.67
N GLN A 98 -14.49 -11.62 14.90
CA GLN A 98 -14.30 -12.75 14.00
C GLN A 98 -15.07 -13.97 14.50
N LEU A 99 -15.96 -14.50 13.66
CA LEU A 99 -16.67 -15.76 13.90
C LEU A 99 -15.82 -16.93 13.38
N MET A 100 -15.63 -17.95 14.22
CA MET A 100 -14.79 -19.10 13.90
C MET A 100 -15.59 -20.23 13.26
N VAL A 101 -14.97 -20.90 12.28
CA VAL A 101 -15.47 -22.10 11.59
C VAL A 101 -14.48 -23.26 11.79
N GLY A 102 -14.83 -24.47 11.36
CA GLY A 102 -14.06 -25.69 11.73
C GLY A 102 -12.55 -25.64 11.44
N ALA A 103 -12.13 -25.01 10.33
CA ALA A 103 -10.73 -24.90 9.92
C ALA A 103 -10.06 -23.55 10.29
N SER A 104 -10.69 -22.72 11.13
CA SER A 104 -10.13 -21.42 11.49
C SER A 104 -8.83 -21.52 12.31
N ASP A 105 -7.89 -20.60 12.09
CA ASP A 105 -6.67 -20.37 12.90
C ASP A 105 -6.58 -18.87 13.24
N THR A 106 -6.46 -18.53 14.52
CA THR A 106 -6.41 -17.13 15.00
C THR A 106 -5.19 -16.36 14.53
N ARG A 107 -4.15 -17.03 14.00
CA ARG A 107 -2.98 -16.41 13.38
C ARG A 107 -3.18 -16.11 11.89
N GLN A 108 -4.25 -16.61 11.29
CA GLN A 108 -4.54 -16.51 9.85
C GLN A 108 -5.95 -15.95 9.65
N SER A 109 -6.08 -14.62 9.65
CA SER A 109 -7.37 -13.92 9.57
C SER A 109 -8.24 -14.30 8.35
N HIS A 110 -7.64 -14.73 7.24
CA HIS A 110 -8.39 -15.19 6.06
C HIS A 110 -9.17 -16.51 6.28
N THR A 111 -8.87 -17.24 7.36
CA THR A 111 -9.56 -18.50 7.73
C THR A 111 -10.75 -18.27 8.68
N THR A 112 -11.04 -17.02 9.03
CA THR A 112 -12.15 -16.62 9.92
C THR A 112 -13.23 -15.87 9.13
N VAL A 113 -14.39 -15.65 9.75
CA VAL A 113 -15.48 -14.88 9.15
C VAL A 113 -15.63 -13.56 9.87
N SER A 114 -15.33 -12.44 9.19
CA SER A 114 -15.53 -11.10 9.72
C SER A 114 -17.02 -10.80 9.91
N TRP A 115 -17.37 -10.34 11.11
CA TRP A 115 -18.70 -9.84 11.42
C TRP A 115 -19.06 -8.65 10.53
N GLN A 116 -18.17 -7.66 10.46
CA GLN A 116 -18.39 -6.42 9.70
C GLN A 116 -18.42 -6.67 8.20
N ASP A 117 -17.36 -7.24 7.64
CA ASP A 117 -17.17 -7.27 6.19
C ASP A 117 -17.97 -8.37 5.52
N THR A 118 -18.19 -9.50 6.20
CA THR A 118 -18.86 -10.66 5.61
C THR A 118 -20.33 -10.76 6.04
N VAL A 119 -20.59 -10.78 7.34
CA VAL A 119 -21.94 -11.04 7.86
C VAL A 119 -22.85 -9.83 7.65
N LEU A 120 -22.44 -8.64 8.11
CA LEU A 120 -23.26 -7.44 7.97
C LEU A 120 -23.48 -7.05 6.50
N SER A 121 -22.44 -7.08 5.67
CA SER A 121 -22.55 -6.82 4.22
C SER A 121 -23.55 -7.74 3.51
N CYS A 122 -23.59 -9.03 3.89
CA CYS A 122 -24.58 -9.96 3.34
C CYS A 122 -26.00 -9.61 3.80
N LEU A 123 -26.16 -9.26 5.08
CA LEU A 123 -27.47 -9.01 5.68
C LEU A 123 -28.07 -7.65 5.27
N ASP A 124 -27.25 -6.64 4.95
CA ASP A 124 -27.74 -5.36 4.39
C ASP A 124 -28.52 -5.56 3.08
N ASN A 125 -28.21 -6.63 2.34
CA ASN A 125 -28.86 -6.99 1.09
C ASN A 125 -29.98 -8.03 1.24
N ALA A 126 -30.30 -8.46 2.47
CA ALA A 126 -31.32 -9.48 2.70
C ALA A 126 -32.71 -9.03 2.21
N ARG A 127 -33.47 -9.96 1.64
CA ARG A 127 -34.82 -9.70 1.11
C ARG A 127 -35.92 -9.84 2.17
N ALA A 128 -35.56 -10.18 3.40
CA ALA A 128 -36.49 -10.27 4.53
C ALA A 128 -36.96 -8.88 4.96
N ASP A 129 -38.21 -8.79 5.43
CA ASP A 129 -38.72 -7.56 6.04
C ASP A 129 -38.05 -7.26 7.39
N ARG A 130 -37.75 -8.31 8.17
CA ARG A 130 -37.04 -8.21 9.46
C ARG A 130 -35.93 -9.25 9.54
N VAL A 131 -34.81 -8.86 10.13
CA VAL A 131 -33.69 -9.77 10.43
C VAL A 131 -33.48 -9.79 11.95
N VAL A 132 -33.35 -10.99 12.51
CA VAL A 132 -32.98 -11.19 13.92
C VAL A 132 -31.70 -12.01 13.96
N ILE A 133 -30.71 -11.53 14.69
CA ILE A 133 -29.41 -12.18 14.84
C ILE A 133 -29.18 -12.47 16.31
N VAL A 134 -28.76 -13.70 16.62
CA VAL A 134 -28.35 -14.11 17.96
C VAL A 134 -26.91 -14.61 17.89
N LEU A 135 -26.01 -13.94 18.61
CA LEU A 135 -24.59 -14.28 18.68
C LEU A 135 -24.24 -14.87 20.04
N GLU A 136 -24.03 -16.17 20.06
CA GLU A 136 -23.56 -16.94 21.22
C GLU A 136 -22.09 -17.31 21.02
N CYS A 137 -21.21 -16.34 21.30
CA CYS A 137 -19.76 -16.55 21.27
C CYS A 137 -19.04 -15.55 22.21
N CYS A 138 -17.77 -15.86 22.52
CA CYS A 138 -16.90 -14.92 23.22
C CYS A 138 -16.80 -13.61 22.42
N TYR A 139 -16.78 -12.49 23.13
CA TYR A 139 -16.67 -11.14 22.55
C TYR A 139 -17.84 -10.72 21.66
N SER A 140 -18.96 -11.43 21.68
CA SER A 140 -20.16 -11.09 20.89
C SER A 140 -20.63 -9.65 21.10
N GLY A 141 -20.41 -9.04 22.27
CA GLY A 141 -20.74 -7.64 22.53
C GLY A 141 -19.97 -6.63 21.67
N ASN A 142 -18.82 -6.99 21.08
CA ASN A 142 -18.06 -6.10 20.18
C ASN A 142 -18.78 -5.87 18.85
N ALA A 143 -19.73 -6.75 18.50
CA ALA A 143 -20.58 -6.62 17.33
C ALA A 143 -21.41 -5.33 17.31
N ASP A 144 -21.71 -4.76 18.47
CA ASP A 144 -22.56 -3.57 18.65
C ASP A 144 -21.98 -2.33 17.96
N SER A 145 -20.66 -2.12 18.04
CA SER A 145 -20.00 -0.91 17.52
C SER A 145 -20.17 -0.72 16.00
N ALA A 146 -20.14 -1.80 15.22
CA ALA A 146 -20.31 -1.76 13.77
C ALA A 146 -21.75 -1.98 13.30
N PHE A 147 -22.64 -2.38 14.21
CA PHE A 147 -24.04 -2.69 13.93
C PHE A 147 -24.85 -1.46 13.47
N HIS A 148 -24.41 -0.25 13.80
CA HIS A 148 -25.11 1.00 13.47
C HIS A 148 -25.02 1.42 11.98
N ALA A 149 -24.25 0.72 11.15
CA ALA A 149 -24.07 1.05 9.74
C ALA A 149 -25.10 0.39 8.78
N LEU A 150 -25.92 -0.54 9.27
CA LEU A 150 -26.91 -1.23 8.44
C LEU A 150 -28.05 -0.30 8.00
N ARG A 151 -28.64 -0.58 6.83
CA ARG A 151 -29.86 0.07 6.30
C ARG A 151 -31.11 -0.78 6.49
N LYS A 152 -30.96 -2.06 6.82
CA LYS A 152 -32.07 -3.00 7.07
C LYS A 152 -32.62 -2.90 8.49
N PRO A 153 -33.92 -3.18 8.69
CA PRO A 153 -34.50 -3.40 10.01
C PRO A 153 -33.94 -4.68 10.67
N VAL A 154 -33.01 -4.53 11.61
CA VAL A 154 -32.32 -5.65 12.27
C VAL A 154 -32.39 -5.54 13.79
N SER A 155 -32.59 -6.68 14.45
CA SER A 155 -32.46 -6.84 15.91
C SER A 155 -31.31 -7.80 16.21
N LEU A 156 -30.38 -7.38 17.07
CA LEU A 156 -29.16 -8.13 17.43
C LEU A 156 -29.16 -8.45 18.92
N LEU A 157 -29.09 -9.73 19.26
CA LEU A 157 -28.90 -10.24 20.61
C LEU A 157 -27.49 -10.83 20.73
N MET A 158 -26.75 -10.37 21.73
CA MET A 158 -25.36 -10.75 22.00
C MET A 158 -25.31 -11.45 23.35
N ALA A 159 -24.75 -12.66 23.38
CA ALA A 159 -24.68 -13.44 24.61
C ALA A 159 -23.74 -12.81 25.65
N ALA A 160 -22.80 -11.95 25.27
CA ALA A 160 -21.83 -11.33 26.15
C ALA A 160 -21.82 -9.80 26.06
N GLN A 161 -21.33 -9.14 27.10
CA GLN A 161 -20.91 -7.74 27.03
C GLN A 161 -19.66 -7.57 26.14
N PRO A 162 -19.36 -6.35 25.64
CA PRO A 162 -18.13 -6.09 24.90
C PRO A 162 -16.90 -6.50 25.71
N ASN A 163 -15.94 -7.11 25.02
CA ASN A 163 -14.68 -7.60 25.57
C ASN A 163 -14.81 -8.72 26.63
N ARG A 164 -15.98 -9.38 26.73
CA ARG A 164 -16.22 -10.48 27.68
C ARG A 164 -16.31 -11.85 27.01
N ARG A 165 -15.79 -12.85 27.71
CA ARG A 165 -15.89 -14.27 27.34
C ARG A 165 -17.13 -14.88 27.99
N ILE A 166 -17.68 -15.91 27.36
CA ILE A 166 -18.76 -16.75 27.91
C ILE A 166 -18.24 -18.19 28.04
N PHE A 167 -18.98 -19.04 28.74
CA PHE A 167 -18.60 -20.45 28.87
C PHE A 167 -18.56 -21.14 27.50
N SER A 168 -17.53 -21.98 27.32
CA SER A 168 -17.13 -22.60 26.06
C SER A 168 -17.75 -23.98 25.85
N GLY A 169 -19.03 -24.18 26.20
CA GLY A 169 -19.74 -25.42 25.86
C GLY A 169 -19.22 -26.68 26.54
N GLU A 170 -18.60 -26.57 27.73
CA GLU A 170 -18.21 -27.71 28.58
C GLU A 170 -19.35 -28.16 29.51
N GLU A 171 -20.50 -27.49 29.45
CA GLU A 171 -21.68 -27.82 30.24
C GLU A 171 -22.28 -29.19 29.84
N GLY A 172 -22.99 -29.83 30.78
CA GLY A 172 -23.60 -31.15 30.57
C GLY A 172 -24.66 -31.20 29.45
N ALA A 173 -25.12 -32.41 29.13
CA ALA A 173 -26.02 -32.71 28.01
C ALA A 173 -27.26 -31.80 27.95
N GLY A 174 -27.68 -31.43 26.73
CA GLY A 174 -28.87 -30.62 26.48
C GLY A 174 -28.61 -29.19 25.99
N GLY A 175 -27.44 -28.92 25.44
CA GLY A 175 -27.07 -27.59 24.91
C GLY A 175 -26.38 -26.71 25.95
N THR A 176 -25.73 -25.65 25.49
CA THR A 176 -25.11 -24.58 26.32
C THR A 176 -26.11 -23.88 27.26
N ALA A 177 -25.62 -23.27 28.35
CA ALA A 177 -26.49 -22.58 29.32
C ALA A 177 -27.37 -21.49 28.69
N PHE A 178 -26.79 -20.68 27.80
CA PHE A 178 -27.49 -19.62 27.10
C PHE A 178 -28.53 -20.17 26.12
N THR A 179 -28.19 -21.15 25.28
CA THR A 179 -29.16 -21.78 24.36
C THR A 179 -30.31 -22.46 25.10
N ARG A 180 -30.06 -23.13 26.24
CA ARG A 180 -31.15 -23.73 27.05
C ARG A 180 -32.14 -22.69 27.55
N ALA A 181 -31.65 -21.55 28.00
CA ALA A 181 -32.48 -20.42 28.41
C ALA A 181 -33.33 -19.90 27.23
N VAL A 182 -32.71 -19.70 26.05
CA VAL A 182 -33.41 -19.28 24.82
C VAL A 182 -34.53 -20.27 24.47
N VAL A 183 -34.22 -21.57 24.41
CA VAL A 183 -35.19 -22.62 24.10
C VAL A 183 -36.34 -22.61 25.10
N ARG A 184 -36.03 -22.55 26.40
CA ARG A 184 -37.02 -22.52 27.47
C ARG A 184 -37.99 -21.34 27.32
N ILE A 185 -37.46 -20.13 27.11
CA ILE A 185 -38.26 -18.92 26.93
C ILE A 185 -39.17 -19.03 25.70
N LEU A 186 -38.63 -19.49 24.57
CA LEU A 186 -39.39 -19.66 23.33
C LEU A 186 -40.47 -20.73 23.44
N GLU A 187 -40.25 -21.80 24.21
CA GLU A 187 -41.21 -22.91 24.34
C GLU A 187 -42.28 -22.69 25.42
N GLN A 188 -41.92 -22.04 26.53
CA GLN A 188 -42.83 -21.84 27.66
C GLN A 188 -43.62 -20.54 27.53
N GLY A 189 -43.06 -19.55 26.83
CA GLY A 189 -43.67 -18.23 26.74
C GLY A 189 -43.60 -17.45 28.05
N ARG A 190 -44.37 -16.35 28.11
CA ARG A 190 -44.58 -15.57 29.33
C ARG A 190 -46.05 -15.60 29.73
N ALA A 191 -46.33 -15.73 31.02
CA ALA A 191 -47.71 -15.80 31.53
C ALA A 191 -48.48 -14.48 31.34
N ASP A 192 -47.79 -13.34 31.27
CA ASP A 192 -48.36 -12.00 31.14
C ASP A 192 -48.50 -11.53 29.69
N ARG A 193 -48.07 -12.34 28.71
CA ARG A 193 -48.03 -11.95 27.29
C ARG A 193 -48.61 -13.04 26.37
N PRO A 194 -49.28 -12.64 25.28
CA PRO A 194 -49.85 -13.60 24.31
C PRO A 194 -48.80 -14.22 23.36
N PHE A 195 -47.56 -13.70 23.36
CA PHE A 195 -46.44 -14.15 22.54
C PHE A 195 -45.12 -13.62 23.15
N VAL A 196 -43.99 -14.18 22.71
CA VAL A 196 -42.64 -13.73 23.05
C VAL A 196 -42.08 -12.91 21.90
N THR A 197 -41.73 -11.66 22.18
CA THR A 197 -41.02 -10.76 21.27
C THR A 197 -39.50 -10.85 21.43
N PHE A 198 -38.75 -10.14 20.58
CA PHE A 198 -37.31 -10.02 20.73
C PHE A 198 -36.92 -9.31 22.02
N ASP A 199 -37.61 -8.24 22.43
CA ASP A 199 -37.31 -7.57 23.71
C ASP A 199 -37.70 -8.45 24.91
N ASP A 200 -38.80 -9.21 24.82
CA ASP A 200 -39.18 -10.17 25.85
C ASP A 200 -38.10 -11.26 26.04
N LEU A 201 -37.56 -11.78 24.92
CA LEU A 201 -36.48 -12.74 24.94
C LEU A 201 -35.21 -12.14 25.56
N ALA A 202 -34.79 -10.97 25.10
CA ALA A 202 -33.61 -10.28 25.61
C ALA A 202 -33.72 -9.95 27.11
N GLY A 203 -34.90 -9.50 27.55
CA GLY A 203 -35.18 -9.22 28.96
C GLY A 203 -35.17 -10.47 29.82
N ALA A 204 -35.90 -11.51 29.43
CA ALA A 204 -35.95 -12.77 30.16
C ALA A 204 -34.58 -13.45 30.26
N LEU A 205 -33.75 -13.39 29.22
CA LEU A 205 -32.37 -13.90 29.27
C LEU A 205 -31.49 -13.12 30.23
N ARG A 206 -31.66 -11.79 30.31
CA ARG A 206 -30.92 -10.97 31.28
C ARG A 206 -31.32 -11.32 32.71
N ASP A 207 -32.61 -11.51 32.96
CA ASP A 207 -33.11 -11.89 34.28
C ASP A 207 -32.63 -13.30 34.67
N GLU A 208 -32.67 -14.26 33.75
CA GLU A 208 -32.27 -15.66 33.99
C GLU A 208 -30.75 -15.81 34.22
N LEU A 209 -29.92 -15.00 33.57
CA LEU A 209 -28.46 -15.09 33.65
C LEU A 209 -27.84 -14.10 34.65
N ALA A 210 -28.61 -13.23 35.29
CA ALA A 210 -28.11 -12.20 36.21
C ALA A 210 -27.29 -12.76 37.39
N ASP A 211 -27.67 -13.94 37.89
CA ASP A 211 -27.00 -14.61 39.00
C ASP A 211 -25.79 -15.45 38.55
N GLU A 212 -25.63 -15.67 37.25
CA GLU A 212 -24.49 -16.38 36.66
C GLU A 212 -23.27 -15.45 36.52
N ARG A 213 -22.08 -16.06 36.40
CA ARG A 213 -20.82 -15.34 36.21
C ARG A 213 -20.13 -15.80 34.95
N THR A 214 -19.57 -14.87 34.19
CA THR A 214 -18.69 -15.18 33.05
C THR A 214 -17.41 -15.88 33.53
N PRO A 215 -16.66 -16.57 32.65
CA PRO A 215 -15.32 -17.10 32.97
C PRO A 215 -14.32 -16.04 33.48
N MET A 216 -14.64 -14.76 33.33
CA MET A 216 -13.83 -13.63 33.81
C MET A 216 -14.27 -13.12 35.19
N GLY A 217 -15.23 -13.77 35.84
CA GLY A 217 -15.68 -13.46 37.21
C GLY A 217 -16.74 -12.35 37.31
N GLU A 218 -17.18 -11.80 36.20
CA GLU A 218 -18.18 -10.72 36.14
C GLU A 218 -19.60 -11.27 35.92
N ALA A 219 -20.63 -10.48 36.26
CA ALA A 219 -22.02 -10.85 35.99
C ALA A 219 -22.24 -11.15 34.51
N TRP A 220 -22.99 -12.20 34.20
CA TRP A 220 -23.32 -12.54 32.82
C TRP A 220 -24.52 -11.70 32.36
N GLU A 221 -24.27 -10.66 31.56
CA GLU A 221 -25.32 -9.75 31.09
C GLU A 221 -25.42 -9.74 29.55
N PRO A 222 -26.37 -10.49 28.96
CA PRO A 222 -26.68 -10.40 27.55
C PRO A 222 -27.06 -8.97 27.12
N ARG A 223 -26.57 -8.57 25.94
CA ARG A 223 -26.81 -7.25 25.34
C ARG A 223 -27.74 -7.38 24.14
N ALA A 224 -28.56 -6.36 23.92
CA ALA A 224 -29.46 -6.32 22.77
C ALA A 224 -29.43 -4.94 22.14
N ALA A 225 -29.47 -4.90 20.81
CA ALA A 225 -29.49 -3.69 20.00
C ALA A 225 -30.50 -3.82 18.86
N LYS A 226 -31.06 -2.68 18.43
CA LYS A 226 -31.98 -2.59 17.29
C LYS A 226 -31.52 -1.47 16.35
N GLN A 227 -31.56 -1.73 15.05
CA GLN A 227 -31.18 -0.76 14.02
C GLN A 227 -32.29 -0.67 12.97
N ASN A 228 -32.68 0.55 12.60
CA ASN A 228 -33.74 0.87 11.63
C ASN A 228 -35.08 0.15 11.84
N THR A 229 -35.42 -0.19 13.09
CA THR A 229 -36.73 -0.74 13.45
C THR A 229 -37.20 -0.17 14.77
N LEU A 230 -38.46 0.26 14.81
CA LEU A 230 -39.19 0.55 16.05
C LEU A 230 -40.15 -0.59 16.41
N ASP A 231 -40.34 -1.54 15.49
CA ASP A 231 -41.17 -2.71 15.71
C ASP A 231 -40.41 -3.76 16.50
N ASP A 232 -41.12 -4.46 17.38
CA ASP A 232 -40.59 -5.61 18.07
C ASP A 232 -41.01 -6.92 17.39
N VAL A 233 -40.03 -7.78 17.09
CA VAL A 233 -40.26 -8.96 16.25
C VAL A 233 -40.82 -10.09 17.11
N VAL A 234 -41.96 -10.68 16.72
CA VAL A 234 -42.50 -11.84 17.41
C VAL A 234 -41.66 -13.08 17.07
N LEU A 235 -41.11 -13.73 18.09
CA LEU A 235 -40.23 -14.91 17.97
C LEU A 235 -40.92 -16.21 18.40
N SER A 236 -41.98 -16.14 19.22
CA SER A 236 -42.77 -17.32 19.59
C SER A 236 -44.20 -16.97 19.96
N PHE A 237 -45.15 -17.82 19.59
CA PHE A 237 -46.55 -17.77 20.04
C PHE A 237 -46.84 -18.75 21.19
N ALA A 238 -45.82 -19.33 21.80
CA ALA A 238 -46.00 -20.12 23.01
C ALA A 238 -46.42 -19.19 24.15
N THR A 239 -47.54 -19.51 24.79
CA THR A 239 -48.04 -18.81 25.98
C THR A 239 -48.87 -19.79 26.83
N PRO A 240 -48.86 -19.65 28.16
CA PRO A 240 -49.79 -20.37 29.04
C PRO A 240 -51.26 -19.92 28.92
N GLU A 241 -51.55 -18.74 28.35
CA GLU A 241 -52.91 -18.21 28.16
C GLU A 241 -53.52 -18.55 26.79
N ASN A 242 -54.72 -18.03 26.48
CA ASN A 242 -55.43 -18.24 25.22
C ASN A 242 -54.61 -17.77 24.00
N ARG A 243 -53.93 -18.73 23.37
CA ARG A 243 -53.13 -18.53 22.16
C ARG A 243 -53.92 -17.82 21.04
N PRO A 244 -53.33 -16.78 20.40
CA PRO A 244 -53.94 -16.16 19.23
C PRO A 244 -54.13 -17.19 18.11
N ALA A 245 -55.35 -17.31 17.59
CA ALA A 245 -55.64 -18.25 16.51
C ALA A 245 -54.79 -17.93 15.27
N THR A 246 -54.08 -18.93 14.73
CA THR A 246 -53.37 -18.79 13.45
C THR A 246 -54.40 -18.43 12.36
N PRO A 247 -54.22 -17.33 11.61
CA PRO A 247 -55.19 -16.93 10.60
C PRO A 247 -55.43 -18.03 9.55
N LEU A 248 -56.69 -18.27 9.17
CA LEU A 248 -57.10 -19.31 8.21
C LEU A 248 -56.33 -19.23 6.87
N LYS A 249 -56.04 -18.02 6.40
CA LYS A 249 -55.23 -17.76 5.18
C LYS A 249 -53.79 -18.28 5.32
N VAL A 250 -53.19 -18.21 6.51
CA VAL A 250 -51.84 -18.71 6.80
C VAL A 250 -51.83 -20.23 6.88
N ARG A 251 -52.85 -20.83 7.52
CA ARG A 251 -53.02 -22.29 7.60
C ARG A 251 -53.17 -22.93 6.22
N LEU A 252 -54.00 -22.35 5.35
CA LEU A 252 -54.20 -22.83 3.97
C LEU A 252 -52.94 -22.67 3.10
N ARG A 253 -52.18 -21.58 3.26
CA ARG A 253 -50.93 -21.34 2.52
C ARG A 253 -49.80 -22.30 2.94
N ARG A 254 -49.63 -22.56 4.24
CA ARG A 254 -48.65 -23.54 4.76
C ARG A 254 -49.01 -24.98 4.36
N TRP A 255 -50.29 -25.35 4.44
CA TRP A 255 -50.78 -26.66 4.00
C TRP A 255 -50.59 -26.90 2.50
N SER A 256 -50.88 -25.90 1.66
CA SER A 256 -50.61 -25.90 0.22
C SER A 256 -49.12 -26.12 -0.09
N ASN A 257 -48.21 -25.36 0.55
CA ASN A 257 -46.77 -25.46 0.26
C ASN A 257 -46.14 -26.80 0.70
N GLN A 258 -46.60 -27.42 1.80
CA GLN A 258 -46.07 -28.71 2.27
C GLN A 258 -46.59 -29.92 1.47
N HIS A 259 -47.84 -29.89 1.00
CA HIS A 259 -48.43 -31.03 0.29
C HIS A 259 -48.30 -30.97 -1.25
N LEU A 260 -48.28 -29.78 -1.87
CA LEU A 260 -48.16 -29.64 -3.32
C LEU A 260 -46.72 -29.92 -3.81
N ARG A 261 -45.69 -29.55 -3.03
CA ARG A 261 -44.27 -29.85 -3.33
C ARG A 261 -43.89 -31.32 -3.18
N ARG A 262 -44.56 -32.10 -2.31
CA ARG A 262 -44.32 -33.55 -2.17
C ARG A 262 -44.89 -34.37 -3.33
N ARG A 263 -46.02 -33.95 -3.91
CA ARG A 263 -46.62 -34.64 -5.08
C ARG A 263 -45.99 -34.23 -6.42
N ALA A 264 -45.50 -33.00 -6.55
CA ALA A 264 -44.75 -32.55 -7.72
C ALA A 264 -43.35 -33.20 -7.83
N LYS A 265 -42.70 -33.53 -6.70
CA LYS A 265 -41.41 -34.25 -6.68
C LYS A 265 -41.49 -35.68 -7.26
N LEU A 266 -42.63 -36.37 -7.15
CA LEU A 266 -42.81 -37.71 -7.71
C LEU A 266 -42.98 -37.70 -9.25
N LEU A 267 -43.63 -36.68 -9.80
CA LEU A 267 -43.77 -36.52 -11.25
C LEU A 267 -42.49 -35.99 -11.91
N VAL A 268 -41.75 -35.12 -11.22
CA VAL A 268 -40.44 -34.63 -11.67
C VAL A 268 -39.37 -35.72 -11.56
N ALA A 269 -39.44 -36.65 -10.60
CA ALA A 269 -38.50 -37.78 -10.51
C ALA A 269 -38.57 -38.71 -11.73
N LEU A 270 -39.74 -38.94 -12.31
CA LEU A 270 -39.90 -39.78 -13.49
C LEU A 270 -39.36 -39.09 -14.77
N ALA A 271 -39.56 -37.78 -14.88
CA ALA A 271 -38.96 -36.96 -15.93
C ALA A 271 -37.43 -36.81 -15.76
N ALA A 272 -36.96 -36.72 -14.50
CA ALA A 272 -35.55 -36.65 -14.16
C ALA A 272 -34.81 -37.93 -14.50
N VAL A 273 -35.40 -39.13 -14.38
CA VAL A 273 -34.73 -40.38 -14.79
C VAL A 273 -34.49 -40.42 -16.30
N CYS A 274 -35.46 -39.99 -17.11
CA CYS A 274 -35.28 -39.92 -18.57
C CYS A 274 -34.26 -38.82 -18.97
N ALA A 275 -34.28 -37.68 -18.26
CA ALA A 275 -33.29 -36.62 -18.42
C ALA A 275 -31.90 -37.02 -17.89
N LEU A 276 -31.78 -37.88 -16.88
CA LEU A 276 -30.52 -38.38 -16.30
C LEU A 276 -29.85 -39.42 -17.20
N VAL A 277 -30.58 -40.18 -18.00
CA VAL A 277 -29.99 -41.08 -19.02
C VAL A 277 -29.44 -40.27 -20.20
N ALA A 278 -30.18 -39.26 -20.66
CA ALA A 278 -29.71 -38.34 -21.69
C ALA A 278 -28.55 -37.45 -21.20
N ALA A 279 -28.66 -36.93 -19.97
CA ALA A 279 -27.60 -36.17 -19.31
C ALA A 279 -26.42 -37.06 -18.93
N GLY A 280 -26.59 -38.35 -18.64
CA GLY A 280 -25.50 -39.29 -18.37
C GLY A 280 -24.63 -39.57 -19.59
N LEU A 281 -25.23 -39.62 -20.78
CA LEU A 281 -24.51 -39.72 -22.06
C LEU A 281 -23.76 -38.42 -22.44
N VAL A 282 -24.28 -37.26 -22.04
CA VAL A 282 -23.61 -35.95 -22.19
C VAL A 282 -22.54 -35.74 -21.09
N ALA A 283 -22.83 -36.14 -19.86
CA ALA A 283 -21.95 -36.02 -18.71
C ALA A 283 -20.76 -36.97 -18.78
N ALA A 284 -20.89 -38.16 -19.41
CA ALA A 284 -19.75 -39.01 -19.73
C ALA A 284 -18.80 -38.37 -20.76
N ARG A 285 -19.22 -37.32 -21.49
CA ARG A 285 -18.36 -36.51 -22.36
C ARG A 285 -17.88 -35.20 -21.73
N VAL A 286 -18.49 -34.72 -20.64
CA VAL A 286 -18.24 -33.38 -20.04
C VAL A 286 -17.66 -33.45 -18.61
N LEU A 287 -17.85 -34.55 -17.86
CA LEU A 287 -17.35 -34.75 -16.49
C LEU A 287 -15.92 -35.32 -16.45
N THR A 288 -15.02 -34.79 -17.28
CA THR A 288 -13.62 -34.73 -16.84
C THR A 288 -13.51 -33.43 -16.05
N PRO A 289 -13.28 -33.46 -14.72
CA PRO A 289 -12.96 -32.21 -14.01
C PRO A 289 -11.76 -31.57 -14.72
N PRO A 290 -11.78 -30.26 -15.01
CA PRO A 290 -10.57 -29.60 -15.50
C PRO A 290 -9.48 -29.88 -14.47
N ALA A 291 -8.31 -30.33 -14.95
CA ALA A 291 -7.21 -30.64 -14.06
C ALA A 291 -6.94 -29.43 -13.15
N PRO A 292 -6.65 -29.64 -11.85
CA PRO A 292 -6.34 -28.53 -10.96
C PRO A 292 -5.21 -27.70 -11.57
N CYS A 293 -5.40 -26.38 -11.62
CA CYS A 293 -4.37 -25.50 -12.18
C CYS A 293 -3.09 -25.66 -11.36
N PRO A 294 -1.94 -25.95 -12.00
CA PRO A 294 -0.66 -25.86 -11.32
C PRO A 294 -0.38 -24.40 -10.92
N PRO A 295 0.53 -24.16 -9.96
CA PRO A 295 0.94 -22.80 -9.61
C PRO A 295 1.50 -22.11 -10.86
N ALA A 296 1.08 -20.86 -11.08
CA ALA A 296 1.57 -20.05 -12.19
C ALA A 296 3.06 -19.76 -12.03
N LEU A 297 3.77 -19.62 -13.15
CA LEU A 297 5.18 -19.23 -13.13
C LEU A 297 5.31 -17.79 -12.61
N GLU A 298 5.93 -17.61 -11.46
CA GLU A 298 6.22 -16.28 -10.92
C GLU A 298 7.40 -15.64 -11.69
N LEU A 299 7.14 -14.47 -12.26
CA LEU A 299 8.12 -13.56 -12.86
C LEU A 299 8.28 -12.33 -11.98
N ARG A 300 9.53 -11.93 -11.73
CA ARG A 300 9.86 -10.75 -10.94
C ARG A 300 10.25 -9.61 -11.88
N LEU A 301 9.42 -8.58 -11.95
CA LEU A 301 9.63 -7.38 -12.75
C LEU A 301 10.20 -6.26 -11.85
N LEU A 302 11.47 -5.92 -12.10
CA LEU A 302 12.11 -4.74 -11.54
C LEU A 302 11.82 -3.51 -12.40
N THR A 303 11.56 -2.36 -11.80
CA THR A 303 11.41 -1.09 -12.52
C THR A 303 11.82 0.11 -11.66
N ALA A 304 11.72 1.32 -12.19
CA ALA A 304 11.94 2.55 -11.43
C ALA A 304 10.69 2.94 -10.62
N PRO A 305 10.83 3.65 -9.49
CA PRO A 305 9.69 4.06 -8.66
C PRO A 305 8.60 4.83 -9.43
N GLU A 306 8.98 5.68 -10.38
CA GLU A 306 8.02 6.45 -11.19
C GLU A 306 7.13 5.56 -12.09
N ALA A 307 7.69 4.46 -12.61
CA ALA A 307 7.00 3.56 -13.52
C ALA A 307 6.24 2.42 -12.81
N GLU A 308 6.57 2.14 -11.55
CA GLU A 308 6.05 1.02 -10.78
C GLU A 308 4.52 0.96 -10.72
N PRO A 309 3.78 2.04 -10.38
CA PRO A 309 2.32 1.96 -10.29
C PRO A 309 1.66 1.59 -11.62
N ALA A 310 2.18 2.12 -12.73
CA ALA A 310 1.64 1.86 -14.06
C ALA A 310 1.99 0.46 -14.56
N LEU A 311 3.22 -0.01 -14.30
CA LEU A 311 3.64 -1.37 -14.66
C LEU A 311 2.98 -2.43 -13.77
N ARG A 312 2.72 -2.13 -12.50
CA ARG A 312 1.90 -2.96 -11.61
C ARG A 312 0.48 -3.11 -12.14
N ARG A 313 -0.11 -2.02 -12.65
CA ARG A 313 -1.41 -2.07 -13.31
C ARG A 313 -1.37 -2.88 -14.61
N ALA A 314 -0.36 -2.68 -15.46
CA ALA A 314 -0.19 -3.44 -16.69
C ALA A 314 0.05 -4.93 -16.45
N ALA A 315 0.83 -5.29 -15.43
CA ALA A 315 1.03 -6.66 -14.97
C ALA A 315 -0.29 -7.30 -14.54
N PHE A 316 -1.10 -6.61 -13.72
CA PHE A 316 -2.42 -7.08 -13.33
C PHE A 316 -3.35 -7.29 -14.54
N ASP A 317 -3.37 -6.34 -15.48
CA ASP A 317 -4.19 -6.46 -16.70
C ASP A 317 -3.72 -7.63 -17.59
N TYR A 318 -2.41 -7.89 -17.67
CA TYR A 318 -1.85 -9.06 -18.37
C TYR A 318 -2.23 -10.38 -17.69
N GLU A 319 -2.12 -10.45 -16.37
CA GLU A 319 -2.45 -11.64 -15.59
C GLU A 319 -3.90 -12.09 -15.80
N MET A 320 -4.79 -11.12 -15.99
CA MET A 320 -6.22 -11.30 -16.27
C MET A 320 -6.54 -11.41 -17.77
N SER A 321 -5.53 -11.27 -18.65
CA SER A 321 -5.74 -11.27 -20.10
C SER A 321 -5.96 -12.68 -20.67
N PRO A 322 -6.73 -12.82 -21.77
CA PRO A 322 -6.88 -14.10 -22.45
C PRO A 322 -5.55 -14.73 -22.89
N LEU A 323 -4.51 -13.92 -23.15
CA LEU A 323 -3.19 -14.42 -23.53
C LEU A 323 -2.51 -15.19 -22.39
N ASN A 324 -2.80 -14.84 -21.13
CA ASN A 324 -2.27 -15.51 -19.94
C ASN A 324 -3.14 -16.69 -19.46
N THR A 325 -4.39 -16.80 -19.91
CA THR A 325 -5.34 -17.81 -19.42
C THR A 325 -5.76 -18.85 -20.46
N ARG A 326 -5.53 -18.63 -21.76
CA ARG A 326 -5.88 -19.59 -22.82
C ARG A 326 -4.77 -20.61 -23.09
N PRO A 327 -5.08 -21.79 -23.66
CA PRO A 327 -4.08 -22.74 -24.17
C PRO A 327 -3.25 -22.11 -25.30
N LEU A 328 -1.94 -22.34 -25.29
CA LEU A 328 -0.99 -21.91 -26.33
C LEU A 328 -0.26 -23.13 -26.89
N ASP A 329 -0.23 -23.24 -28.22
CA ASP A 329 0.42 -24.34 -28.92
C ASP A 329 1.93 -24.35 -28.62
N GLY A 330 2.45 -25.49 -28.18
CA GLY A 330 3.89 -25.67 -27.92
C GLY A 330 4.38 -25.25 -26.53
N GLU A 331 3.49 -24.78 -25.63
CA GLU A 331 3.88 -24.33 -24.27
C GLU A 331 3.08 -25.01 -23.14
N GLY A 332 3.23 -26.33 -23.06
CA GLY A 332 2.75 -27.16 -21.94
C GLY A 332 1.22 -27.35 -21.89
N ASP A 333 0.81 -28.45 -21.24
CA ASP A 333 -0.58 -28.88 -21.13
C ASP A 333 -1.32 -28.17 -19.97
N LEU A 334 -1.36 -26.83 -20.01
CA LEU A 334 -2.14 -26.06 -19.04
C LEU A 334 -3.63 -26.09 -19.44
N PRO A 335 -4.54 -26.46 -18.51
CA PRO A 335 -5.97 -26.42 -18.76
C PRO A 335 -6.44 -25.01 -19.13
N ASP A 336 -7.50 -24.94 -19.94
CA ASP A 336 -8.12 -23.66 -20.31
C ASP A 336 -8.62 -22.91 -19.06
N GLY A 337 -8.34 -21.61 -19.00
CA GLY A 337 -8.63 -20.74 -17.86
C GLY A 337 -7.54 -20.69 -16.78
N CYS A 338 -6.52 -21.55 -16.82
CA CYS A 338 -5.42 -21.50 -15.84
C CYS A 338 -4.42 -20.37 -16.16
N ARG A 339 -3.99 -19.65 -15.13
CA ARG A 339 -2.95 -18.61 -15.27
C ARG A 339 -1.60 -19.24 -15.59
N ARG A 340 -0.94 -18.75 -16.64
CA ARG A 340 0.39 -19.20 -17.08
C ARG A 340 1.51 -18.55 -16.29
N ALA A 341 1.41 -17.24 -16.08
CA ALA A 341 2.38 -16.46 -15.32
C ALA A 341 1.69 -15.51 -14.32
N GLN A 342 2.40 -15.22 -13.24
CA GLN A 342 2.11 -14.16 -12.28
C GLN A 342 3.32 -13.23 -12.25
N ILE A 343 3.11 -11.91 -12.19
CA ILE A 343 4.18 -10.93 -12.30
C ILE A 343 4.22 -10.10 -11.01
N THR A 344 5.24 -10.34 -10.20
CA THR A 344 5.54 -9.55 -9.00
C THR A 344 6.33 -8.32 -9.42
N VAL A 345 5.74 -7.12 -9.26
CA VAL A 345 6.38 -5.84 -9.59
C VAL A 345 6.95 -5.18 -8.34
N TYR A 346 8.21 -4.76 -8.42
CA TYR A 346 8.92 -4.01 -7.39
C TYR A 346 9.83 -2.96 -8.04
N SER A 347 10.20 -1.94 -7.27
CA SER A 347 11.02 -0.85 -7.78
C SER A 347 12.23 -0.57 -6.92
N ALA A 348 13.26 -0.03 -7.57
CA ALA A 348 14.46 0.46 -6.91
C ALA A 348 15.02 1.68 -7.65
N ALA A 349 15.74 2.53 -6.93
CA ALA A 349 16.42 3.69 -7.52
C ALA A 349 17.49 3.24 -8.52
N LYS A 350 17.82 4.10 -9.49
CA LYS A 350 18.72 3.76 -10.60
C LYS A 350 20.06 3.17 -10.12
N ASP A 351 20.72 3.84 -9.18
CA ASP A 351 22.03 3.43 -8.67
C ASP A 351 21.97 2.11 -7.87
N GLN A 352 20.84 1.80 -7.23
CA GLN A 352 20.63 0.51 -6.56
C GLN A 352 20.55 -0.62 -7.59
N VAL A 353 19.90 -0.39 -8.72
CA VAL A 353 19.85 -1.35 -9.82
C VAL A 353 21.24 -1.57 -10.42
N ASP A 354 22.00 -0.48 -10.65
CA ASP A 354 23.38 -0.55 -11.13
C ASP A 354 24.26 -1.39 -10.18
N GLN A 355 24.17 -1.13 -8.86
CA GLN A 355 24.91 -1.87 -7.83
C GLN A 355 24.47 -3.34 -7.74
N GLY A 356 23.17 -3.61 -7.86
CA GLY A 356 22.62 -4.97 -7.83
C GLY A 356 23.17 -5.82 -8.97
N PHE A 357 23.13 -5.31 -10.20
CA PHE A 357 23.70 -6.03 -11.35
C PHE A 357 25.22 -6.11 -11.32
N ALA A 358 25.92 -5.10 -10.79
CA ALA A 358 27.36 -5.19 -10.54
C ALA A 358 27.73 -6.30 -9.55
N ALA A 359 26.86 -6.59 -8.57
CA ALA A 359 27.02 -7.65 -7.57
C ALA A 359 26.13 -8.88 -7.85
N ALA A 360 25.89 -9.21 -9.13
CA ALA A 360 24.92 -10.23 -9.52
C ALA A 360 25.22 -11.65 -8.98
N ASP A 361 26.48 -11.96 -8.66
CA ASP A 361 26.91 -13.19 -8.01
C ASP A 361 26.29 -13.38 -6.61
N ARG A 362 26.05 -12.29 -5.89
CA ARG A 362 25.47 -12.34 -4.53
C ARG A 362 23.99 -12.71 -4.52
N TRP A 363 23.22 -12.29 -5.54
CA TRP A 363 21.84 -12.74 -5.71
C TRP A 363 21.74 -14.27 -5.79
N GLN A 364 22.70 -14.93 -6.46
CA GLN A 364 22.74 -16.39 -6.51
C GLN A 364 23.32 -17.03 -5.25
N GLY A 365 24.39 -16.47 -4.67
CA GLY A 365 25.04 -17.02 -3.47
C GLY A 365 24.11 -17.11 -2.25
N GLU A 366 23.19 -16.18 -2.11
CA GLU A 366 22.20 -16.17 -1.03
C GLU A 366 20.98 -17.06 -1.37
N ALA A 367 20.55 -17.12 -2.64
CA ALA A 367 19.50 -18.03 -3.10
C ALA A 367 19.87 -19.52 -3.02
N HIS A 368 21.16 -19.85 -3.13
CA HIS A 368 21.67 -21.22 -3.03
C HIS A 368 22.07 -21.61 -1.59
N GLY A 369 21.88 -20.73 -0.60
CA GLY A 369 22.29 -20.96 0.78
C GLY A 369 23.80 -21.10 0.90
N GLY A 370 24.53 -19.98 0.74
CA GLY A 370 25.98 -19.95 0.90
C GLY A 370 26.45 -20.64 2.20
N ALA A 371 27.51 -21.44 2.09
CA ALA A 371 28.08 -22.15 3.24
C ALA A 371 28.46 -21.16 4.37
N PRO A 372 28.19 -21.49 5.66
CA PRO A 372 28.60 -20.63 6.76
C PRO A 372 30.12 -20.49 6.76
N GLY A 373 30.63 -19.28 6.51
CA GLY A 373 32.06 -18.96 6.65
C GLY A 373 32.80 -18.53 5.39
N ALA A 374 32.14 -18.25 4.25
CA ALA A 374 32.80 -17.47 3.21
C ALA A 374 33.10 -16.06 3.76
N PRO A 375 34.36 -15.59 3.77
CA PRO A 375 34.67 -14.29 4.34
C PRO A 375 33.98 -13.21 3.50
N ALA A 376 33.20 -12.34 4.16
CA ALA A 376 32.66 -11.11 3.60
C ALA A 376 33.82 -10.22 3.12
N ARG A 377 34.30 -10.46 1.90
CA ARG A 377 35.47 -9.79 1.30
C ARG A 377 35.08 -8.63 0.39
N SER A 378 33.81 -8.23 0.37
CA SER A 378 33.32 -7.13 -0.45
C SER A 378 32.51 -6.14 0.39
N THR A 379 32.82 -4.86 0.23
CA THR A 379 32.15 -3.70 0.83
C THR A 379 30.84 -3.32 0.13
N ALA A 380 30.43 -4.08 -0.90
CA ALA A 380 29.24 -3.81 -1.70
C ALA A 380 27.93 -4.14 -0.95
N PRO A 381 26.85 -3.34 -1.12
CA PRO A 381 25.54 -3.60 -0.51
C PRO A 381 24.96 -4.98 -0.83
N ASP A 382 24.08 -5.45 0.05
CA ASP A 382 23.32 -6.70 -0.14
C ASP A 382 22.20 -6.47 -1.18
N PRO A 383 22.25 -7.16 -2.33
CA PRO A 383 21.28 -6.94 -3.40
C PRO A 383 19.87 -7.41 -3.05
N LEU A 384 19.69 -8.36 -2.10
CA LEU A 384 18.37 -8.81 -1.63
C LEU A 384 17.65 -7.74 -0.81
N TYR A 385 18.41 -6.91 -0.09
CA TYR A 385 17.85 -5.75 0.59
C TYR A 385 17.57 -4.62 -0.40
N ARG A 386 18.53 -4.31 -1.28
CA ARG A 386 18.39 -3.31 -2.37
C ARG A 386 19.25 -3.70 -3.57
N PRO A 387 18.67 -3.86 -4.78
CA PRO A 387 17.36 -3.35 -5.19
C PRO A 387 16.18 -4.28 -4.85
N GLY A 388 16.41 -5.48 -4.30
CA GLY A 388 15.35 -6.42 -3.91
C GLY A 388 15.60 -7.83 -4.45
N PRO A 389 14.55 -8.64 -4.67
CA PRO A 389 14.74 -10.00 -5.17
C PRO A 389 15.44 -10.00 -6.55
N GLN A 390 15.99 -11.15 -6.92
CA GLN A 390 16.58 -11.36 -8.25
C GLN A 390 15.53 -11.15 -9.37
N PRO A 391 15.69 -10.21 -10.31
CA PRO A 391 14.70 -9.96 -11.38
C PRO A 391 14.73 -11.02 -12.48
N ASP A 392 13.57 -11.35 -13.07
CA ASP A 392 13.48 -12.12 -14.32
C ASP A 392 13.39 -11.19 -15.55
N LEU A 393 12.85 -9.99 -15.35
CA LEU A 393 12.81 -8.91 -16.32
C LEU A 393 12.96 -7.56 -15.61
N TRP A 394 13.49 -6.58 -16.33
CA TRP A 394 13.72 -5.22 -15.85
C TRP A 394 13.22 -4.22 -16.89
N ILE A 395 12.42 -3.25 -16.47
CA ILE A 395 11.99 -2.12 -17.31
C ILE A 395 12.49 -0.83 -16.64
N PRO A 396 13.68 -0.31 -16.99
CA PRO A 396 14.15 0.98 -16.47
C PRO A 396 13.33 2.17 -16.98
N GLU A 397 13.68 3.38 -16.53
CA GLU A 397 13.16 4.64 -17.10
C GLU A 397 13.71 4.85 -18.52
N SER A 398 14.97 4.49 -18.77
CA SER A 398 15.63 4.74 -20.04
C SER A 398 16.66 3.68 -20.45
N THR A 399 16.98 3.61 -21.75
CA THR A 399 18.14 2.87 -22.26
C THR A 399 19.46 3.37 -21.68
N ALA A 400 19.56 4.63 -21.23
CA ALA A 400 20.75 5.12 -20.54
C ALA A 400 21.00 4.37 -19.22
N ASP A 401 19.94 4.02 -18.50
CA ASP A 401 20.03 3.24 -17.26
C ASP A 401 20.54 1.82 -17.54
N TYR A 402 20.02 1.18 -18.60
CA TYR A 402 20.48 -0.13 -19.06
C TYR A 402 21.98 -0.13 -19.40
N GLU A 403 22.45 0.88 -20.12
CA GLU A 403 23.85 1.01 -20.53
C GLU A 403 24.80 1.17 -19.33
N GLU A 404 24.41 1.97 -18.34
CA GLU A 404 25.18 2.14 -17.10
C GLU A 404 25.22 0.87 -16.25
N ALA A 405 24.08 0.19 -16.05
CA ALA A 405 24.05 -1.07 -15.33
C ALA A 405 24.94 -2.12 -16.01
N ARG A 406 24.86 -2.24 -17.35
CA ARG A 406 25.69 -3.16 -18.13
C ARG A 406 27.19 -2.83 -18.01
N ARG A 407 27.54 -1.54 -17.98
CA ARG A 407 28.93 -1.08 -17.80
C ARG A 407 29.48 -1.46 -16.43
N GLY A 408 28.65 -1.44 -15.39
CA GLY A 408 29.02 -1.83 -14.03
C GLY A 408 29.18 -3.35 -13.82
N MET A 409 28.62 -4.18 -14.71
CA MET A 409 28.69 -5.63 -14.61
C MET A 409 30.10 -6.17 -14.92
N PRO A 410 30.54 -7.27 -14.26
CA PRO A 410 31.77 -7.97 -14.61
C PRO A 410 31.78 -8.40 -16.07
N SER A 411 32.85 -8.06 -16.82
CA SER A 411 32.99 -8.39 -18.25
C SER A 411 33.03 -9.90 -18.54
N THR A 412 33.37 -10.72 -17.54
CA THR A 412 33.38 -12.18 -17.61
C THR A 412 32.92 -12.76 -16.27
N GLY A 413 32.11 -13.81 -16.29
CA GLY A 413 31.73 -14.54 -15.08
C GLY A 413 30.55 -13.95 -14.29
N SER A 414 29.89 -12.91 -14.80
CA SER A 414 28.59 -12.49 -14.25
C SER A 414 27.56 -13.62 -14.45
N PRO A 415 26.79 -14.01 -13.42
CA PRO A 415 25.71 -15.00 -13.56
C PRO A 415 24.47 -14.44 -14.24
N ALA A 416 24.38 -13.12 -14.44
CA ALA A 416 23.27 -12.46 -15.15
C ALA A 416 23.70 -12.01 -16.55
N ALA A 417 22.82 -12.20 -17.53
CA ALA A 417 22.94 -11.64 -18.88
C ALA A 417 21.71 -10.77 -19.17
N LEU A 418 21.97 -9.51 -19.56
CA LEU A 418 20.92 -8.53 -19.83
C LEU A 418 20.70 -8.39 -21.34
N HIS A 419 19.45 -8.58 -21.77
CA HIS A 419 19.06 -8.51 -23.18
C HIS A 419 18.01 -7.41 -23.38
N ASP A 420 18.40 -6.29 -23.99
CA ASP A 420 17.46 -5.26 -24.41
C ASP A 420 16.59 -5.78 -25.57
N THR A 421 15.27 -5.74 -25.38
CA THR A 421 14.27 -6.16 -26.38
C THR A 421 13.51 -4.98 -26.98
N GLY A 422 13.86 -3.75 -26.60
CA GLY A 422 13.27 -2.51 -27.08
C GLY A 422 12.19 -1.92 -26.19
N PRO A 423 11.73 -0.69 -26.52
CA PRO A 423 10.81 0.10 -25.72
C PRO A 423 9.43 -0.54 -25.58
N VAL A 424 8.73 -0.22 -24.49
CA VAL A 424 7.31 -0.56 -24.29
C VAL A 424 6.42 0.66 -24.13
N ALA A 425 6.98 1.82 -23.78
CA ALA A 425 6.25 3.08 -23.66
C ALA A 425 7.23 4.25 -23.78
N TYR A 426 6.72 5.45 -24.01
CA TYR A 426 7.51 6.68 -23.95
C TYR A 426 6.92 7.70 -22.98
N SER A 427 7.77 8.51 -22.36
CA SER A 427 7.37 9.72 -21.63
C SER A 427 8.37 10.84 -21.93
N PRO A 428 8.01 11.82 -22.79
CA PRO A 428 8.87 12.97 -23.06
C PRO A 428 9.22 13.73 -21.79
N LEU A 429 10.36 14.41 -21.83
CA LEU A 429 10.82 15.25 -20.75
C LEU A 429 10.42 16.70 -20.99
N VAL A 430 9.97 17.36 -19.91
CA VAL A 430 9.41 18.70 -19.96
C VAL A 430 10.00 19.59 -18.87
N VAL A 431 10.00 20.88 -19.12
CA VAL A 431 10.18 21.92 -18.11
C VAL A 431 8.80 22.46 -17.75
N GLY A 432 8.38 22.23 -16.51
CA GLY A 432 7.13 22.78 -15.98
C GLY A 432 7.32 24.26 -15.65
N ILE A 433 6.69 25.15 -16.41
CA ILE A 433 6.70 26.59 -16.10
C ILE A 433 5.38 26.94 -15.40
N PRO A 434 5.37 27.63 -14.24
CA PRO A 434 4.15 27.98 -13.54
C PRO A 434 3.15 28.66 -14.47
N ALA A 435 1.88 28.26 -14.45
CA ALA A 435 0.90 28.74 -15.45
C ALA A 435 0.60 30.25 -15.35
N GLY A 436 0.95 30.89 -14.23
CA GLY A 436 0.92 32.35 -14.07
C GLY A 436 2.11 33.08 -14.71
N THR A 437 3.11 32.34 -15.21
CA THR A 437 4.34 32.85 -15.80
C THR A 437 4.42 32.39 -17.25
N GLN A 438 4.33 33.32 -18.20
CA GLN A 438 4.52 33.01 -19.62
C GLN A 438 5.94 33.43 -20.04
N LEU A 439 6.64 32.55 -20.76
CA LEU A 439 7.95 32.89 -21.34
C LEU A 439 7.71 33.63 -22.66
N ASP A 440 8.13 34.89 -22.71
CA ASP A 440 7.94 35.73 -23.90
C ASP A 440 8.79 35.21 -25.07
N GLY A 441 8.14 34.92 -26.21
CA GLY A 441 8.81 34.52 -27.45
C GLY A 441 9.35 33.09 -27.47
N VAL A 442 9.05 32.26 -26.45
CA VAL A 442 9.45 30.85 -26.40
C VAL A 442 8.25 29.96 -26.71
N GLU A 443 8.34 29.19 -27.80
CA GLU A 443 7.34 28.17 -28.12
C GLU A 443 7.38 27.03 -27.11
N ARG A 444 6.22 26.42 -26.81
CA ARG A 444 6.18 25.31 -25.85
C ARG A 444 6.77 24.02 -26.42
N VAL A 445 6.76 23.83 -27.74
CA VAL A 445 7.27 22.62 -28.39
C VAL A 445 8.58 22.95 -29.09
N ASP A 446 9.55 22.04 -29.02
CA ASP A 446 10.89 22.22 -29.61
C ASP A 446 11.64 23.46 -29.10
N ALA A 447 11.48 23.79 -27.82
CA ALA A 447 12.12 24.93 -27.17
C ALA A 447 13.64 24.70 -26.98
N PRO A 448 14.54 25.58 -27.49
CA PRO A 448 15.97 25.45 -27.23
C PRO A 448 16.30 25.61 -25.74
N TRP A 449 17.24 24.81 -25.22
CA TRP A 449 17.69 24.93 -23.82
C TRP A 449 18.21 26.33 -23.50
N LYS A 450 18.93 26.96 -24.44
CA LYS A 450 19.37 28.34 -24.28
C LYS A 450 18.22 29.27 -23.94
N ASP A 451 17.10 29.20 -24.68
CA ASP A 451 15.98 30.11 -24.53
C ASP A 451 15.21 29.83 -23.23
N LEU A 452 15.04 28.55 -22.86
CA LEU A 452 14.47 28.14 -21.58
C LEU A 452 15.32 28.61 -20.40
N LEU A 453 16.64 28.54 -20.50
CA LEU A 453 17.56 28.97 -19.44
C LEU A 453 17.68 30.50 -19.36
N THR A 454 17.74 31.23 -20.48
CA THR A 454 17.84 32.70 -20.46
C THR A 454 16.53 33.35 -20.02
N SER A 455 15.39 32.79 -20.41
CA SER A 455 14.08 33.35 -20.04
C SER A 455 13.73 33.06 -18.56
N THR A 456 14.45 32.15 -17.92
CA THR A 456 14.31 31.81 -16.50
C THR A 456 15.32 32.57 -15.60
N ASP A 457 16.32 33.26 -16.18
CA ASP A 457 17.36 34.00 -15.44
C ASP A 457 16.83 35.19 -14.60
N SER A 458 17.67 35.70 -13.70
CA SER A 458 17.35 36.76 -12.72
C SER A 458 16.88 38.07 -13.33
N ASP A 459 17.25 38.33 -14.58
CA ASP A 459 16.88 39.56 -15.30
C ASP A 459 15.52 39.44 -16.02
N HIS A 460 14.93 38.23 -16.11
CA HIS A 460 13.78 37.97 -16.99
C HIS A 460 12.55 37.35 -16.32
N GLN A 461 12.64 36.51 -15.27
CA GLN A 461 11.47 36.04 -14.49
C GLN A 461 11.80 35.48 -13.07
N ASN A 462 13.09 35.43 -12.67
CA ASN A 462 13.57 34.86 -11.39
C ASN A 462 13.17 33.38 -11.14
N LEU A 463 13.02 32.57 -12.20
CA LEU A 463 12.59 31.17 -12.07
C LEU A 463 13.73 30.28 -11.55
N ARG A 464 13.44 29.44 -10.55
CA ARG A 464 14.32 28.44 -9.96
C ARG A 464 14.11 27.09 -10.64
N LEU A 465 15.08 26.66 -11.42
CA LEU A 465 15.04 25.35 -12.09
C LEU A 465 15.36 24.22 -11.10
N LEU A 466 14.48 23.22 -11.04
CA LEU A 466 14.61 22.07 -10.14
C LEU A 466 14.71 20.80 -10.97
N ARG A 467 15.69 19.93 -10.70
CA ARG A 467 15.91 18.68 -11.44
C ARG A 467 16.06 17.50 -10.45
N PRO A 468 15.44 16.33 -10.70
CA PRO A 468 15.77 15.11 -9.98
C PRO A 468 17.26 14.76 -10.07
N SER A 469 17.77 13.97 -9.12
CA SER A 469 19.18 13.56 -9.16
C SER A 469 19.47 12.68 -10.38
N PRO A 470 20.47 13.00 -11.22
CA PRO A 470 20.86 12.14 -12.34
C PRO A 470 21.51 10.82 -11.90
N VAL A 471 21.92 10.72 -10.63
CA VAL A 471 22.44 9.48 -10.04
C VAL A 471 21.31 8.53 -9.63
N LEU A 472 20.19 9.09 -9.17
CA LEU A 472 19.09 8.31 -8.58
C LEU A 472 17.93 8.03 -9.55
N SER A 473 17.75 8.87 -10.57
CA SER A 473 16.64 8.80 -11.52
C SER A 473 17.10 8.97 -12.96
N GLY A 474 16.52 8.16 -13.85
CA GLY A 474 16.66 8.26 -15.30
C GLY A 474 16.11 9.58 -15.84
N THR A 475 15.02 10.11 -15.26
CA THR A 475 14.54 11.47 -15.58
C THR A 475 15.62 12.53 -15.35
N GLY A 476 16.30 12.48 -14.20
CA GLY A 476 17.41 13.39 -13.89
C GLY A 476 18.56 13.23 -14.88
N LEU A 477 18.91 11.98 -15.22
CA LEU A 477 19.99 11.64 -16.15
C LEU A 477 19.71 12.17 -17.56
N LEU A 478 18.53 11.93 -18.11
CA LEU A 478 18.16 12.34 -19.46
C LEU A 478 18.03 13.88 -19.59
N HIS A 479 17.51 14.58 -18.57
CA HIS A 479 17.57 16.04 -18.52
C HIS A 479 19.02 16.55 -18.50
N THR A 480 19.92 15.87 -17.79
CA THR A 480 21.35 16.22 -17.74
C THR A 480 22.05 15.99 -19.09
N LEU A 481 21.74 14.87 -19.77
CA LEU A 481 22.19 14.64 -21.15
C LEU A 481 21.72 15.76 -22.08
N GLY A 482 20.45 16.17 -21.97
CA GLY A 482 19.90 17.31 -22.70
C GLY A 482 20.67 18.61 -22.46
N LEU A 483 20.88 18.98 -21.19
CA LEU A 483 21.58 20.19 -20.80
C LEU A 483 23.05 20.21 -21.28
N TYR A 484 23.74 19.07 -21.19
CA TYR A 484 25.18 19.00 -21.46
C TYR A 484 25.48 18.83 -22.96
N LEU A 485 24.66 18.05 -23.66
CA LEU A 485 24.93 17.65 -25.05
C LEU A 485 24.11 18.45 -26.07
N ALA A 486 22.84 18.74 -25.78
CA ALA A 486 21.91 19.38 -26.72
C ALA A 486 21.81 20.92 -26.56
N GLY A 487 22.84 21.59 -26.01
CA GLY A 487 22.75 22.97 -25.49
C GLY A 487 22.02 24.04 -26.35
N ASP A 488 22.20 24.05 -27.68
CA ASP A 488 21.54 24.94 -28.64
C ASP A 488 20.36 24.28 -29.39
N GLY A 489 19.96 23.09 -28.94
CA GLY A 489 19.03 22.21 -29.62
C GLY A 489 19.68 21.41 -30.75
N ALA A 490 21.00 21.16 -30.74
CA ALA A 490 21.63 20.19 -31.63
C ALA A 490 21.18 18.75 -31.33
N PRO A 491 21.02 17.88 -32.35
CA PRO A 491 20.73 16.47 -32.13
C PRO A 491 21.87 15.78 -31.36
N ILE A 492 21.51 14.96 -30.36
CA ILE A 492 22.49 14.15 -29.64
C ILE A 492 22.87 12.95 -30.52
N GLY A 493 24.14 12.88 -30.93
CA GLY A 493 24.69 11.72 -31.64
C GLY A 493 25.24 10.65 -30.68
N PRO A 494 25.69 9.49 -31.19
CA PRO A 494 26.20 8.37 -30.38
C PRO A 494 27.63 8.58 -29.86
N SER A 495 28.26 9.71 -30.19
CA SER A 495 29.63 10.04 -29.83
C SER A 495 29.80 11.56 -29.68
N GLY A 496 30.87 11.96 -28.99
CA GLY A 496 31.18 13.36 -28.68
C GLY A 496 31.13 13.62 -27.17
N ALA A 497 32.17 14.25 -26.64
CA ALA A 497 32.23 14.56 -25.22
C ALA A 497 31.42 15.83 -24.90
N PRO A 498 30.72 15.89 -23.75
CA PRO A 498 30.16 17.14 -23.24
C PRO A 498 31.28 18.17 -23.00
N ASP A 499 30.97 19.44 -23.20
CA ASP A 499 31.86 20.55 -22.84
C ASP A 499 31.86 20.71 -21.31
N PRO A 500 33.01 20.54 -20.62
CA PRO A 500 33.08 20.67 -19.16
C PRO A 500 32.65 22.06 -18.65
N THR A 501 32.84 23.11 -19.45
CA THR A 501 32.42 24.48 -19.08
C THR A 501 30.90 24.59 -19.10
N ARG A 502 30.25 23.97 -20.09
CA ARG A 502 28.79 23.91 -20.20
C ARG A 502 28.17 23.12 -19.05
N ALA A 503 28.79 22.01 -18.64
CA ALA A 503 28.36 21.25 -17.47
C ALA A 503 28.38 22.14 -16.21
N GLN A 504 29.47 22.87 -15.97
CA GLN A 504 29.56 23.79 -14.84
C GLN A 504 28.54 24.94 -14.92
N ASP A 505 28.31 25.52 -16.09
CA ASP A 505 27.35 26.60 -16.25
C ASP A 505 25.89 26.13 -16.08
N ALA A 506 25.56 24.94 -16.58
CA ALA A 506 24.25 24.32 -16.38
C ALA A 506 23.99 24.02 -14.90
N GLU A 507 24.94 23.39 -14.21
CA GLU A 507 24.81 23.08 -12.77
C GLU A 507 24.79 24.34 -11.90
N ARG A 508 25.42 25.44 -12.32
CA ARG A 508 25.30 26.74 -11.63
C ARG A 508 23.92 27.37 -11.75
N ARG A 509 23.18 27.10 -12.82
CA ARG A 509 21.83 27.63 -13.08
C ARG A 509 20.73 26.85 -12.37
N LEU A 510 20.97 25.58 -12.08
CA LEU A 510 20.09 24.76 -11.26
C LEU A 510 20.19 25.24 -9.80
N VAL A 511 19.33 26.17 -9.41
CA VAL A 511 19.26 26.68 -8.03
C VAL A 511 18.60 25.60 -7.17
N ALA A 512 19.38 24.94 -6.32
CA ALA A 512 18.85 24.03 -5.32
C ALA A 512 18.61 24.76 -3.98
N PRO A 513 17.37 25.17 -3.64
CA PRO A 513 16.93 25.04 -2.26
C PRO A 513 16.73 23.54 -2.01
N GLY A 514 17.81 22.85 -1.64
CA GLY A 514 17.75 21.53 -1.01
C GLY A 514 16.97 20.44 -1.73
N SER A 515 16.99 20.36 -3.07
CA SER A 515 16.17 19.35 -3.72
C SER A 515 16.70 18.67 -4.99
N GLN A 516 17.34 17.52 -4.80
CA GLN A 516 17.54 16.51 -5.84
C GLN A 516 16.63 15.33 -5.49
N TYR A 517 15.32 15.51 -5.65
CA TYR A 517 14.35 14.47 -5.29
C TYR A 517 14.57 13.16 -6.07
N ALA A 518 14.11 12.06 -5.49
CA ALA A 518 14.26 10.71 -6.04
C ALA A 518 13.25 10.43 -7.16
N GLY A 519 13.25 11.23 -8.23
CA GLY A 519 12.35 11.09 -9.39
C GLY A 519 11.45 12.31 -9.65
N SER A 520 10.67 12.25 -10.74
CA SER A 520 9.68 13.29 -11.05
C SER A 520 8.55 13.37 -10.01
N PRO A 521 7.95 12.25 -9.55
CA PRO A 521 6.83 12.29 -8.62
C PRO A 521 7.19 12.92 -7.28
N GLU A 522 8.38 12.64 -6.75
CA GLU A 522 8.89 13.16 -5.49
C GLU A 522 9.17 14.66 -5.59
N LEU A 523 9.75 15.11 -6.71
CA LEU A 523 9.93 16.53 -7.00
C LEU A 523 8.59 17.26 -7.05
N LEU A 524 7.62 16.75 -7.79
CA LEU A 524 6.32 17.40 -7.91
C LEU A 524 5.50 17.31 -6.62
N CYS A 525 5.63 16.21 -5.87
CA CYS A 525 5.02 16.05 -4.56
C CYS A 525 5.51 17.13 -3.58
N SER A 526 6.82 17.43 -3.57
CA SER A 526 7.37 18.50 -2.73
C SER A 526 6.86 19.91 -3.06
N LEU A 527 6.33 20.10 -4.28
CA LEU A 527 5.78 21.37 -4.77
C LEU A 527 4.26 21.46 -4.54
N ARG A 528 3.62 20.39 -4.05
CA ARG A 528 2.19 20.34 -3.72
C ARG A 528 1.96 21.06 -2.37
N GLN A 529 0.92 21.88 -2.29
CA GLN A 529 0.54 22.53 -1.02
C GLN A 529 -0.16 21.52 -0.09
N ASP A 530 0.13 21.55 1.21
CA ASP A 530 -0.66 20.87 2.24
C ASP A 530 -2.03 21.54 2.39
N GLY A 531 -2.96 21.19 1.50
CA GLY A 531 -4.36 21.61 1.57
C GLY A 531 -5.13 20.83 2.62
N GLY A 532 -4.91 21.11 3.90
CA GLY A 532 -5.81 20.65 4.97
C GLY A 532 -7.14 21.41 4.95
N PRO A 533 -8.30 20.77 5.24
CA PRO A 533 -9.64 21.38 5.12
C PRO A 533 -9.94 22.56 6.08
N ASP A 534 -9.03 22.90 7.00
CA ASP A 534 -9.23 23.92 8.05
C ASP A 534 -8.33 25.17 7.93
N GLN A 535 -7.62 25.38 6.81
CA GLN A 535 -6.78 26.58 6.67
C GLN A 535 -7.49 27.72 5.94
N ALA A 536 -7.80 28.77 6.69
CA ALA A 536 -8.33 30.04 6.20
C ALA A 536 -7.38 30.72 5.18
N PRO A 537 -7.90 31.55 4.25
CA PRO A 537 -7.18 32.00 3.05
C PRO A 537 -5.98 32.94 3.26
N ASP A 538 -5.69 33.36 4.50
CA ASP A 538 -4.77 34.46 4.80
C ASP A 538 -3.46 34.04 5.52
N ARG A 539 -3.12 32.74 5.56
CA ARG A 539 -1.79 32.30 6.06
C ARG A 539 -0.84 32.10 4.88
N PRO A 540 0.34 32.77 4.85
CA PRO A 540 1.36 32.50 3.85
C PRO A 540 1.94 31.11 4.10
N GLY A 541 1.42 30.12 3.39
CA GLY A 541 1.97 28.78 3.33
C GLY A 541 3.32 28.80 2.62
N ASN A 542 4.37 28.37 3.31
CA ASN A 542 5.66 28.07 2.67
C ASN A 542 5.47 26.82 1.82
N GLY A 543 5.46 26.99 0.50
CA GLY A 543 5.37 25.89 -0.48
C GLY A 543 5.33 26.39 -1.91
N ARG A 544 4.81 27.62 -2.10
CA ARG A 544 4.96 28.33 -3.36
C ARG A 544 6.04 29.39 -3.23
N SER A 545 7.22 29.13 -3.80
CA SER A 545 7.84 30.23 -4.53
C SER A 545 7.12 30.22 -5.88
N PRO A 546 6.39 31.26 -6.29
CA PRO A 546 5.73 31.33 -7.62
C PRO A 546 6.72 31.31 -8.79
N HIS A 547 7.96 30.93 -8.51
CA HIS A 547 9.11 30.95 -9.36
C HIS A 547 9.75 29.56 -9.53
N SER A 548 9.27 28.47 -8.94
CA SER A 548 9.90 27.15 -9.17
C SER A 548 9.51 26.59 -10.55
N ALA A 549 10.46 25.97 -11.25
CA ALA A 549 10.27 25.37 -12.57
C ALA A 549 10.88 23.95 -12.62
N PRO A 550 10.08 22.88 -12.40
CA PRO A 550 10.59 21.51 -12.34
C PRO A 550 10.90 20.91 -13.72
N LEU A 551 12.03 20.22 -13.84
CA LEU A 551 12.46 19.40 -14.96
C LEU A 551 12.03 17.96 -14.69
N VAL A 552 10.95 17.51 -15.31
CA VAL A 552 10.24 16.26 -14.98
C VAL A 552 9.79 15.52 -16.24
N SER A 553 9.22 14.33 -16.07
CA SER A 553 8.52 13.64 -17.15
C SER A 553 7.15 14.28 -17.44
N GLU A 554 6.70 14.20 -18.69
CA GLU A 554 5.37 14.64 -19.12
C GLU A 554 4.27 13.94 -18.32
N LYS A 555 4.40 12.62 -18.15
CA LYS A 555 3.46 11.79 -17.41
C LYS A 555 3.27 12.31 -15.98
N SER A 556 4.36 12.53 -15.23
CA SER A 556 4.25 13.03 -13.86
C SER A 556 3.75 14.47 -13.78
N LEU A 557 4.09 15.34 -14.74
CA LEU A 557 3.54 16.71 -14.80
C LEU A 557 2.02 16.69 -15.05
N ALA A 558 1.55 15.82 -15.94
CA ALA A 558 0.12 15.63 -16.19
C ALA A 558 -0.61 15.14 -14.92
N ASP A 559 -0.06 14.13 -14.25
CA ASP A 559 -0.60 13.62 -12.98
C ASP A 559 -0.62 14.71 -11.89
N PHE A 560 0.39 15.57 -11.83
CA PHE A 560 0.40 16.73 -10.92
C PHE A 560 -0.74 17.71 -11.22
N ASN A 561 -0.86 18.16 -12.47
CA ASN A 561 -1.85 19.15 -12.89
C ASN A 561 -3.29 18.63 -12.77
N LEU A 562 -3.49 17.31 -12.79
CA LEU A 562 -4.77 16.65 -12.60
C LEU A 562 -5.07 16.32 -11.13
N GLY A 563 -4.12 16.53 -10.22
CA GLY A 563 -4.27 16.19 -8.81
C GLY A 563 -4.23 14.69 -8.52
N HIS A 564 -3.66 13.87 -9.41
CA HIS A 564 -3.46 12.45 -9.15
C HIS A 564 -2.40 12.21 -8.06
N ALA A 565 -2.34 10.99 -7.54
CA ALA A 565 -1.31 10.60 -6.58
C ALA A 565 0.09 10.66 -7.23
N LEU A 566 1.10 11.09 -6.47
CA LEU A 566 2.47 11.28 -6.95
C LEU A 566 3.48 10.86 -5.87
N GLY A 567 4.20 9.76 -6.09
CA GLY A 567 5.18 9.26 -5.12
C GLY A 567 4.52 9.10 -3.75
N GLY A 568 5.05 9.79 -2.74
CA GLY A 568 4.49 9.82 -1.38
C GLY A 568 3.26 10.70 -1.17
N CYS A 569 2.85 11.50 -2.16
CA CYS A 569 1.70 12.40 -2.05
C CYS A 569 0.39 11.71 -2.46
N PRO A 570 -0.67 11.75 -1.62
CA PRO A 570 -1.99 11.22 -1.99
C PRO A 570 -2.62 12.05 -3.11
N ALA A 571 -3.61 11.46 -3.80
CA ALA A 571 -4.42 12.19 -4.76
C ALA A 571 -5.24 13.30 -4.08
N LEU A 572 -5.46 14.41 -4.80
CA LEU A 572 -6.30 15.51 -4.38
C LEU A 572 -7.77 15.24 -4.76
N ASP A 573 -8.70 15.77 -3.98
CA ASP A 573 -10.15 15.66 -4.28
C ASP A 573 -10.54 16.33 -5.60
N ALA A 574 -9.75 17.32 -6.04
CA ALA A 574 -9.92 18.01 -7.31
C ALA A 574 -8.57 18.45 -7.89
N PRO A 575 -8.47 18.64 -9.22
CA PRO A 575 -7.28 19.21 -9.84
C PRO A 575 -6.93 20.59 -9.24
N PRO A 576 -5.63 20.92 -9.04
CA PRO A 576 -5.21 22.22 -8.55
C PRO A 576 -5.76 23.38 -9.40
N PRO A 577 -6.02 24.56 -8.80
CA PRO A 577 -6.43 25.74 -9.55
C PRO A 577 -5.34 26.13 -10.56
N LEU A 578 -5.70 26.83 -11.65
CA LEU A 578 -4.76 27.23 -12.71
C LEU A 578 -3.50 27.90 -12.16
N GLY A 579 -3.62 28.73 -11.12
CA GLY A 579 -2.48 29.38 -10.49
C GLY A 579 -1.43 28.40 -9.98
N ASP A 580 -1.81 27.20 -9.54
CA ASP A 580 -0.92 26.20 -8.93
C ASP A 580 -0.56 25.06 -9.91
N ARG A 581 -0.87 25.22 -11.21
CA ARG A 581 -0.51 24.27 -12.27
C ARG A 581 0.69 24.76 -13.07
N TYR A 582 1.26 23.86 -13.88
CA TYR A 582 2.39 24.13 -14.76
C TYR A 582 2.02 23.93 -16.23
N TYR A 583 2.53 24.77 -17.12
CA TYR A 583 2.56 24.47 -18.55
C TYR A 583 3.79 23.63 -18.89
N ALA A 584 3.60 22.58 -19.70
CA ALA A 584 4.70 21.79 -20.23
C ALA A 584 5.42 22.52 -21.37
N TYR A 585 6.72 22.78 -21.21
CA TYR A 585 7.62 23.16 -22.29
C TYR A 585 8.51 21.96 -22.64
N TYR A 586 8.55 21.56 -23.91
CA TYR A 586 9.29 20.41 -24.44
C TYR A 586 10.64 20.89 -24.97
N PRO A 587 11.75 20.60 -24.27
CA PRO A 587 13.06 21.04 -24.72
C PRO A 587 13.48 20.26 -25.97
N LYS A 588 14.04 20.98 -26.93
CA LYS A 588 14.47 20.43 -28.22
C LYS A 588 15.56 19.37 -28.05
N ASN A 589 15.40 18.24 -28.74
CA ASN A 589 16.39 17.14 -28.80
C ASN A 589 16.77 16.51 -27.45
N VAL A 590 15.91 16.64 -26.43
CA VAL A 590 16.06 15.88 -25.19
C VAL A 590 15.39 14.51 -25.36
N PRO A 591 16.12 13.39 -25.15
CA PRO A 591 15.54 12.06 -25.24
C PRO A 591 14.38 11.88 -24.26
N ALA A 592 13.31 11.26 -24.73
CA ALA A 592 12.23 10.81 -23.86
C ALA A 592 12.68 9.61 -23.03
N LEU A 593 12.04 9.40 -21.87
CA LEU A 593 12.07 8.10 -21.19
C LEU A 593 11.48 7.07 -22.16
N ASP A 594 12.21 5.99 -22.46
CA ASP A 594 11.83 5.00 -23.48
C ASP A 594 11.51 3.61 -22.92
N HIS A 595 11.61 3.43 -21.60
CA HIS A 595 11.18 2.23 -20.88
C HIS A 595 11.48 0.91 -21.63
N PRO A 596 12.76 0.61 -21.92
CA PRO A 596 13.11 -0.60 -22.64
C PRO A 596 12.80 -1.83 -21.79
N LEU A 597 12.31 -2.90 -22.40
CA LEU A 597 12.16 -4.17 -21.68
C LEU A 597 13.45 -4.97 -21.80
N ILE A 598 14.10 -5.15 -20.66
CA ILE A 598 15.32 -5.92 -20.50
C ILE A 598 14.97 -7.31 -19.97
N ARG A 599 15.25 -8.36 -20.75
CA ARG A 599 15.17 -9.74 -20.25
C ARG A 599 16.45 -10.06 -19.47
N VAL A 600 16.30 -10.65 -18.28
CA VAL A 600 17.42 -11.04 -17.44
C VAL A 600 17.55 -12.58 -17.46
N ASP A 601 18.59 -13.08 -18.13
CA ASP A 601 18.88 -14.51 -18.17
C ASP A 601 19.91 -14.86 -17.08
N TRP A 602 19.57 -15.82 -16.22
CA TRP A 602 20.43 -16.25 -15.11
C TRP A 602 21.09 -17.61 -15.38
N ALA A 603 22.38 -17.72 -15.05
CA ALA A 603 23.13 -18.96 -15.17
C ALA A 603 22.62 -20.02 -14.18
N GLY A 604 22.51 -21.28 -14.62
CA GLY A 604 22.11 -22.39 -13.74
C GLY A 604 20.61 -22.49 -13.42
N THR A 605 19.76 -21.63 -13.98
CA THR A 605 18.30 -21.67 -13.77
C THR A 605 17.67 -22.87 -14.48
N ALA A 606 17.09 -23.80 -13.71
CA ALA A 606 16.50 -25.04 -14.21
C ALA A 606 15.27 -24.80 -15.13
N ASP A 607 14.50 -23.74 -14.88
CA ASP A 607 13.31 -23.34 -15.62
C ASP A 607 13.54 -22.13 -16.55
N ALA A 608 14.78 -21.95 -17.05
CA ALA A 608 15.14 -20.81 -17.89
C ALA A 608 14.32 -20.70 -19.19
N ALA A 609 14.04 -21.82 -19.86
CA ALA A 609 13.27 -21.84 -21.11
C ALA A 609 11.82 -21.35 -20.93
N PRO A 610 11.01 -21.89 -19.98
CA PRO A 610 9.65 -21.39 -19.75
C PRO A 610 9.64 -19.93 -19.24
N ARG A 611 10.61 -19.50 -18.42
CA ARG A 611 10.75 -18.08 -18.01
C ARG A 611 10.99 -17.18 -19.22
N ARG A 612 11.93 -17.52 -20.09
CA ARG A 612 12.23 -16.75 -21.31
C ARG A 612 11.00 -16.61 -22.21
N ALA A 613 10.25 -17.68 -22.39
CA ALA A 613 9.01 -17.66 -23.17
C ALA A 613 7.96 -16.76 -22.52
N ALA A 614 7.78 -16.84 -21.20
CA ALA A 614 6.83 -16.01 -20.46
C ALA A 614 7.19 -14.52 -20.50
N VAL A 615 8.47 -14.17 -20.36
CA VAL A 615 8.96 -12.79 -20.53
C VAL A 615 8.71 -12.30 -21.96
N ALA A 616 8.99 -13.11 -22.98
CA ALA A 616 8.76 -12.73 -24.37
C ALA A 616 7.27 -12.46 -24.65
N ARG A 617 6.36 -13.32 -24.15
CA ARG A 617 4.91 -13.09 -24.31
C ARG A 617 4.43 -11.84 -23.61
N PHE A 618 4.89 -11.58 -22.39
CA PHE A 618 4.54 -10.35 -21.69
C PHE A 618 5.06 -9.12 -22.43
N ALA A 619 6.28 -9.20 -22.96
CA ALA A 619 6.87 -8.13 -23.78
C ALA A 619 6.06 -7.87 -25.06
N ASP A 620 5.66 -8.93 -25.77
CA ASP A 620 4.81 -8.82 -26.97
C ASP A 620 3.44 -8.23 -26.63
N TRP A 621 2.85 -8.64 -25.50
CA TRP A 621 1.59 -8.11 -25.02
C TRP A 621 1.68 -6.63 -24.62
N LEU A 622 2.76 -6.21 -23.96
CA LEU A 622 2.98 -4.81 -23.60
C LEU A 622 3.02 -3.91 -24.83
N ARG A 623 3.54 -4.41 -25.95
CA ARG A 623 3.65 -3.69 -27.23
C ARG A 623 2.42 -3.83 -28.12
N ASP A 624 1.46 -4.68 -27.75
CA ASP A 624 0.23 -4.89 -28.51
C ASP A 624 -0.72 -3.67 -28.34
N PRO A 625 -1.16 -3.02 -29.43
CA PRO A 625 -2.13 -1.92 -29.41
C PRO A 625 -3.45 -2.22 -28.69
N VAL A 626 -3.92 -3.48 -28.73
CA VAL A 626 -5.15 -3.91 -28.04
C VAL A 626 -4.87 -4.58 -26.70
N GLY A 627 -3.59 -4.78 -26.36
CA GLY A 627 -3.13 -5.34 -25.09
C GLY A 627 -2.57 -4.26 -24.16
N GLY A 628 -1.30 -4.38 -23.81
CA GLY A 628 -0.67 -3.54 -22.78
C GLY A 628 -0.46 -2.08 -23.18
N GLN A 629 -0.44 -1.74 -24.48
CA GLN A 629 -0.41 -0.33 -24.90
C GLN A 629 -1.62 0.45 -24.38
N ARG A 630 -2.81 -0.18 -24.36
CA ARG A 630 -4.01 0.44 -23.77
C ARG A 630 -3.83 0.71 -22.28
N SER A 631 -3.28 -0.26 -21.54
CA SER A 631 -3.03 -0.12 -20.10
C SER A 631 -2.04 1.02 -19.83
N LEU A 632 -0.91 1.05 -20.55
CA LEU A 632 0.13 2.08 -20.38
C LEU A 632 -0.35 3.49 -20.77
N THR A 633 -1.03 3.63 -21.92
CA THR A 633 -1.50 4.94 -22.39
C THR A 633 -2.63 5.50 -21.53
N ALA A 634 -3.48 4.64 -20.95
CA ALA A 634 -4.46 5.04 -19.93
C ALA A 634 -3.80 5.55 -18.63
N GLN A 635 -2.54 5.20 -18.37
CA GLN A 635 -1.74 5.72 -17.25
C GLN A 635 -0.91 6.97 -17.60
N GLY A 636 -1.15 7.56 -18.78
CA GLY A 636 -0.48 8.79 -19.21
C GLY A 636 0.87 8.60 -19.90
N TYR A 637 1.21 7.39 -20.33
CA TYR A 637 2.36 7.16 -21.20
C TYR A 637 2.00 7.37 -22.68
N ARG A 638 3.00 7.71 -23.49
CA ARG A 638 2.89 7.68 -24.95
C ARG A 638 3.14 6.27 -25.47
N GLY A 639 2.32 5.86 -26.45
CA GLY A 639 2.46 4.56 -27.06
C GLY A 639 3.64 4.48 -28.03
N LEU A 640 3.94 3.27 -28.50
CA LEU A 640 4.98 3.05 -29.50
C LEU A 640 4.57 3.56 -30.89
N PRO A 641 5.46 4.25 -31.63
CA PRO A 641 5.15 4.74 -32.97
C PRO A 641 4.67 3.62 -33.89
N GLU A 642 3.65 3.90 -34.71
CA GLU A 642 3.17 2.96 -35.72
C GLU A 642 4.24 2.72 -36.80
N LYS A 643 4.04 1.70 -37.66
CA LYS A 643 5.03 1.32 -38.69
C LYS A 643 5.34 2.45 -39.68
N ASP A 644 4.45 3.42 -39.82
CA ASP A 644 4.61 4.62 -40.66
C ASP A 644 5.33 5.78 -39.95
N GLY A 645 5.71 5.59 -38.68
CA GLY A 645 6.39 6.58 -37.85
C GLY A 645 5.45 7.58 -37.18
N SER A 646 4.12 7.46 -37.35
CA SER A 646 3.16 8.30 -36.65
C SER A 646 3.11 7.96 -35.15
N ALA A 647 2.92 8.98 -34.31
CA ALA A 647 2.71 8.76 -32.88
C ALA A 647 1.29 8.20 -32.68
N PRO A 648 1.12 7.06 -32.01
CA PRO A 648 -0.20 6.49 -31.77
C PRO A 648 -1.02 7.47 -30.93
N ARG A 649 -2.32 7.58 -31.27
CA ARG A 649 -3.23 8.37 -30.44
C ARG A 649 -3.30 7.74 -29.05
N PRO A 650 -3.16 8.53 -27.96
CA PRO A 650 -3.38 8.03 -26.62
C PRO A 650 -4.78 7.42 -26.48
N ASP A 651 -4.92 6.45 -25.57
CA ASP A 651 -6.24 5.94 -25.19
C ASP A 651 -7.19 7.11 -24.84
N PRO A 652 -8.50 7.05 -25.18
CA PRO A 652 -9.43 8.12 -24.85
C PRO A 652 -9.51 8.47 -23.35
N ALA A 653 -9.17 7.54 -22.46
CA ALA A 653 -9.09 7.75 -21.02
C ALA A 653 -7.72 8.28 -20.56
N SER A 654 -6.77 8.50 -21.47
CA SER A 654 -5.42 8.96 -21.14
C SER A 654 -5.45 10.34 -20.48
N PRO A 655 -4.75 10.51 -19.34
CA PRO A 655 -4.53 11.80 -18.69
C PRO A 655 -4.02 12.90 -19.64
N LEU A 656 -3.22 12.53 -20.64
CA LEU A 656 -2.62 13.47 -21.61
C LEU A 656 -3.65 14.13 -22.53
N LEU A 657 -4.84 13.55 -22.69
CA LEU A 657 -5.93 14.14 -23.47
C LEU A 657 -6.79 15.11 -22.65
N ASN A 658 -6.59 15.16 -21.34
CA ASN A 658 -7.32 16.09 -20.49
C ASN A 658 -6.75 17.50 -20.68
N PRO A 659 -7.56 18.51 -21.08
CA PRO A 659 -7.07 19.87 -21.27
C PRO A 659 -6.51 20.49 -19.99
N ARG A 660 -6.84 19.96 -18.80
CA ARG A 660 -6.26 20.40 -17.53
C ARG A 660 -4.88 19.82 -17.22
N ALA A 661 -4.41 18.85 -18.01
CA ALA A 661 -3.05 18.32 -17.87
C ALA A 661 -2.00 19.34 -18.36
N ASP A 662 -2.40 20.31 -19.19
CA ASP A 662 -1.54 21.38 -19.70
C ASP A 662 -0.26 20.90 -20.44
N THR A 663 -0.34 19.68 -20.98
CA THR A 663 0.64 19.03 -21.86
C THR A 663 0.29 19.22 -23.35
N ASP A 664 1.17 18.77 -24.25
CA ASP A 664 0.94 18.67 -25.68
C ASP A 664 1.20 17.24 -26.17
N PRO A 665 0.16 16.39 -26.32
CA PRO A 665 0.30 15.02 -26.79
C PRO A 665 0.79 14.92 -28.24
N THR A 666 0.81 16.03 -29.00
CA THR A 666 1.29 16.08 -30.39
C THR A 666 2.77 16.42 -30.51
N ALA A 667 3.42 16.86 -29.43
CA ALA A 667 4.86 17.12 -29.42
C ALA A 667 5.66 15.86 -29.87
N PRO A 668 6.79 15.98 -30.57
CA PRO A 668 7.55 14.83 -31.03
C PRO A 668 8.21 14.06 -29.87
N VAL A 669 8.34 12.74 -30.03
CA VAL A 669 9.10 11.89 -29.11
C VAL A 669 10.53 11.74 -29.65
N THR A 670 11.49 12.39 -29.00
CA THR A 670 12.91 12.23 -29.31
C THR A 670 13.41 10.89 -28.77
N ARG A 671 14.01 10.07 -29.63
CA ARG A 671 14.58 8.77 -29.23
C ARG A 671 15.94 8.92 -28.58
N PHE A 672 16.27 8.00 -27.68
CA PHE A 672 17.61 7.89 -27.11
C PHE A 672 18.63 7.43 -28.17
N THR A 673 19.75 8.14 -28.25
CA THR A 673 20.81 7.92 -29.26
C THR A 673 22.23 8.07 -28.71
N ALA A 674 22.39 8.50 -27.45
CA ALA A 674 23.70 8.72 -26.84
C ALA A 674 24.42 7.38 -26.59
N GLY A 675 25.74 7.37 -26.77
CA GLY A 675 26.58 6.18 -26.52
C GLY A 675 26.88 5.98 -25.02
N PRO A 676 27.20 4.74 -24.58
CA PRO A 676 27.48 4.43 -23.17
C PRO A 676 28.63 5.23 -22.57
N ASP A 677 29.66 5.58 -23.36
CA ASP A 677 30.76 6.42 -22.89
C ASP A 677 30.35 7.88 -22.67
N GLN A 678 29.37 8.38 -23.43
CA GLN A 678 28.84 9.72 -23.21
C GLN A 678 28.03 9.78 -21.92
N VAL A 679 27.21 8.76 -21.64
CA VAL A 679 26.41 8.68 -20.41
C VAL A 679 27.32 8.70 -19.17
N ALA A 680 28.33 7.84 -19.13
CA ALA A 680 29.30 7.81 -18.04
C ALA A 680 30.11 9.11 -17.91
N GLN A 681 30.47 9.73 -19.04
CA GLN A 681 31.17 11.02 -19.03
C GLN A 681 30.28 12.14 -18.46
N VAL A 682 28.99 12.16 -18.81
CA VAL A 682 28.03 13.13 -18.26
C VAL A 682 27.88 12.97 -16.74
N LEU A 683 27.78 11.73 -16.23
CA LEU A 683 27.75 11.48 -14.78
C LEU A 683 29.07 11.88 -14.10
N THR A 684 30.21 11.66 -14.76
CA THR A 684 31.52 12.10 -14.27
C THR A 684 31.61 13.63 -14.20
N ASP A 685 31.15 14.34 -15.22
CA ASP A 685 31.16 15.80 -15.27
C ASP A 685 30.13 16.41 -14.32
N TYR A 686 28.99 15.76 -14.13
CA TYR A 686 28.03 16.09 -13.07
C TYR A 686 28.68 16.02 -11.69
N ASN A 687 29.36 14.92 -11.37
CA ASN A 687 30.06 14.78 -10.08
C ASN A 687 31.17 15.83 -9.92
N ARG A 688 31.91 16.15 -10.98
CA ARG A 688 32.96 17.19 -10.96
C ARG A 688 32.39 18.59 -10.80
N ALA A 689 31.17 18.85 -11.29
CA ALA A 689 30.51 20.13 -11.17
C ALA A 689 29.90 20.37 -9.78
N GLN A 690 29.74 19.32 -8.95
CA GLN A 690 29.31 19.45 -7.55
C GLN A 690 30.30 20.26 -6.72
N ARG A 691 29.79 21.08 -5.80
CA ARG A 691 30.61 21.78 -4.79
C ARG A 691 30.94 20.80 -3.65
N ALA A 692 32.09 20.99 -3.02
CA ALA A 692 32.42 20.28 -1.79
C ALA A 692 31.31 20.48 -0.73
N SER A 693 31.02 19.45 0.06
CA SER A 693 30.06 19.56 1.17
C SER A 693 30.52 18.83 2.43
N ARG A 694 29.99 19.28 3.57
CA ARG A 694 30.18 18.71 4.91
C ARG A 694 28.83 18.21 5.40
N LEU A 695 28.71 16.90 5.57
CA LEU A 695 27.51 16.24 6.06
C LEU A 695 27.70 15.76 7.50
N LEU A 696 26.78 16.06 8.40
CA LEU A 696 26.80 15.48 9.74
C LEU A 696 25.53 14.65 9.97
N ILE A 697 25.70 13.34 10.11
CA ILE A 697 24.61 12.44 10.51
C ILE A 697 24.54 12.45 12.04
N LEU A 698 23.43 12.91 12.59
CA LEU A 698 23.11 12.94 14.01
C LEU A 698 21.97 11.95 14.27
N MET A 699 22.29 10.82 14.92
CA MET A 699 21.38 9.68 15.05
C MET A 699 21.00 9.42 16.51
N ASP A 700 19.69 9.29 16.76
CA ASP A 700 19.15 8.78 18.00
C ASP A 700 19.46 7.28 18.13
N THR A 701 20.12 6.91 19.23
CA THR A 701 20.45 5.52 19.61
C THR A 701 19.86 5.14 20.96
N SER A 702 18.78 5.80 21.40
CA SER A 702 18.03 5.45 22.60
C SER A 702 17.32 4.09 22.47
N THR A 703 16.93 3.49 23.58
CA THR A 703 16.23 2.19 23.61
C THR A 703 14.86 2.21 22.93
N SER A 704 14.18 3.36 22.83
CA SER A 704 12.90 3.46 22.11
C SER A 704 13.03 3.17 20.61
N MET A 705 14.22 3.38 20.05
CA MET A 705 14.53 3.05 18.65
C MET A 705 14.44 1.54 18.35
N ALA A 706 14.53 0.69 19.38
CA ALA A 706 14.37 -0.76 19.23
C ALA A 706 12.92 -1.16 18.91
N ASP A 707 11.94 -0.36 19.30
CA ASP A 707 10.53 -0.69 19.18
C ASP A 707 10.00 -0.48 17.77
N GLY A 708 9.03 -1.30 17.36
CA GLY A 708 8.25 -1.07 16.14
C GLY A 708 9.03 -1.12 14.82
N GLY A 709 10.23 -1.69 14.79
CA GLY A 709 11.03 -1.81 13.57
C GLY A 709 11.67 -0.50 13.07
N LYS A 710 11.82 0.50 13.96
CA LYS A 710 12.37 1.82 13.61
C LYS A 710 13.86 1.78 13.29
N LEU A 711 14.64 1.07 14.10
CA LEU A 711 16.10 1.00 13.98
C LEU A 711 16.58 0.54 12.59
N PRO A 712 16.05 -0.54 11.96
CA PRO A 712 16.42 -0.91 10.60
C PRO A 712 16.22 0.19 9.56
N ILE A 713 15.13 0.97 9.65
CA ILE A 713 14.83 2.05 8.70
C ILE A 713 15.83 3.20 8.88
N VAL A 714 16.11 3.59 10.12
CA VAL A 714 17.04 4.68 10.42
C VAL A 714 18.48 4.32 10.06
N VAL A 715 18.91 3.10 10.40
CA VAL A 715 20.22 2.58 9.98
C VAL A 715 20.30 2.56 8.45
N GLY A 716 19.24 2.11 7.77
CA GLY A 716 19.14 2.11 6.32
C GLY A 716 19.20 3.52 5.71
N ALA A 717 18.58 4.51 6.35
CA ALA A 717 18.62 5.91 5.95
C ALA A 717 20.02 6.52 6.14
N ALA A 718 20.67 6.26 7.29
CA ALA A 718 22.04 6.71 7.54
C ALA A 718 23.04 6.08 6.56
N ALA A 719 22.95 4.76 6.34
CA ALA A 719 23.80 4.04 5.39
C ALA A 719 23.63 4.60 3.98
N ARG A 720 22.37 4.92 3.62
CA ARG A 720 22.05 5.52 2.34
C ARG A 720 22.60 6.95 2.20
N ALA A 721 22.54 7.76 3.24
CA ALA A 721 23.17 9.07 3.25
C ALA A 721 24.70 8.97 3.07
N LEU A 722 25.36 7.96 3.66
CA LEU A 722 26.79 7.71 3.49
C LEU A 722 27.17 7.32 2.05
N GLU A 723 26.28 6.63 1.33
CA GLU A 723 26.50 6.29 -0.09
C GLU A 723 26.51 7.53 -0.99
N MET A 724 25.76 8.56 -0.61
CA MET A 724 25.73 9.83 -1.35
C MET A 724 26.93 10.74 -1.05
N VAL A 725 27.76 10.39 -0.06
CA VAL A 725 29.02 11.09 0.22
C VAL A 725 30.05 10.66 -0.82
N GLY A 726 29.99 11.30 -1.99
CA GLY A 726 30.97 11.14 -3.07
C GLY A 726 32.38 11.65 -2.70
N ALA A 727 33.34 11.48 -3.61
CA ALA A 727 34.77 11.76 -3.40
C ALA A 727 35.13 13.21 -3.00
N HIS A 728 34.21 14.17 -3.19
CA HIS A 728 34.39 15.59 -2.87
C HIS A 728 33.66 16.03 -1.60
N HIS A 729 33.01 15.10 -0.91
CA HIS A 729 32.22 15.37 0.28
C HIS A 729 32.89 14.77 1.52
N THR A 730 32.73 15.43 2.65
CA THR A 730 33.17 14.92 3.95
C THR A 730 31.97 14.65 4.83
N TYR A 731 32.06 13.65 5.71
CA TYR A 731 30.99 13.33 6.64
C TYR A 731 31.48 13.16 8.08
N GLY A 732 30.52 13.17 9.00
CA GLY A 732 30.65 12.68 10.37
C GLY A 732 29.40 11.91 10.78
N LEU A 733 29.56 10.96 11.71
CA LEU A 733 28.45 10.21 12.31
C LEU A 733 28.50 10.37 13.81
N TRP A 734 27.54 11.09 14.37
CA TRP A 734 27.38 11.32 15.79
C TRP A 734 26.10 10.65 16.27
N THR A 735 26.15 10.06 17.46
CA THR A 735 25.00 9.43 18.09
C THR A 735 24.68 10.10 19.41
N PHE A 736 23.41 10.11 19.77
CA PHE A 736 22.93 10.60 21.06
C PHE A 736 21.82 9.67 21.58
N PRO A 737 21.70 9.44 22.89
CA PRO A 737 22.55 9.99 23.96
C PRO A 737 23.96 9.36 24.02
N ASP A 738 24.93 10.08 24.61
CA ASP A 738 26.29 9.56 24.81
C ASP A 738 26.36 8.62 26.03
N PRO A 739 26.68 7.32 25.85
CA PRO A 739 26.77 6.38 26.97
C PRO A 739 27.89 6.72 27.98
N ALA A 740 28.90 7.50 27.57
CA ALA A 740 29.98 7.90 28.47
C ALA A 740 29.57 9.04 29.43
N HIS A 741 28.53 9.80 29.10
CA HIS A 741 28.10 10.99 29.84
C HIS A 741 26.58 11.00 30.05
N PRO A 742 26.00 10.02 30.77
CA PRO A 742 24.54 9.82 30.86
C PRO A 742 23.78 10.96 31.58
N GLY A 743 24.50 11.85 32.27
CA GLY A 743 23.94 13.01 32.98
C GLY A 743 24.04 14.33 32.21
N ASP A 744 24.68 14.36 31.03
CA ASP A 744 24.81 15.56 30.21
C ASP A 744 23.94 15.45 28.94
N PRO A 745 22.80 16.16 28.87
CA PRO A 745 21.93 16.10 27.70
C PRO A 745 22.57 16.66 26.42
N ALA A 746 23.62 17.48 26.52
CA ALA A 746 24.33 18.03 25.37
C ALA A 746 25.45 17.12 24.86
N ALA A 747 25.79 16.05 25.59
CA ALA A 747 26.85 15.13 25.21
C ALA A 747 26.42 14.25 24.02
N VAL A 748 27.27 14.23 23.00
CA VAL A 748 27.10 13.44 21.79
C VAL A 748 28.31 12.53 21.59
N ARG A 749 28.07 11.27 21.25
CA ARG A 749 29.13 10.32 20.94
C ARG A 749 29.54 10.48 19.48
N ARG A 750 30.82 10.77 19.23
CA ARG A 750 31.38 10.92 17.88
C ARG A 750 31.82 9.56 17.34
N ALA A 751 30.88 8.75 16.86
CA ALA A 751 31.17 7.42 16.30
C ALA A 751 32.13 7.49 15.10
N VAL A 752 32.00 8.54 14.27
CA VAL A 752 32.97 8.91 13.23
C VAL A 752 33.24 10.42 13.33
N PRO A 753 34.51 10.86 13.36
CA PRO A 753 34.83 12.28 13.38
C PRO A 753 34.35 12.99 12.11
N LEU A 754 33.92 14.24 12.24
CA LEU A 754 33.58 15.08 11.10
C LEU A 754 34.83 15.34 10.25
N GLY A 755 34.70 15.24 8.93
CA GLY A 755 35.83 15.38 7.98
C GLY A 755 36.27 14.07 7.35
N SER A 756 35.60 12.95 7.66
CA SER A 756 35.89 11.65 7.04
C SER A 756 35.47 11.64 5.57
N THR A 757 36.28 11.07 4.70
CA THR A 757 35.97 10.83 3.28
C THR A 757 35.73 9.34 2.96
N ASP A 758 36.17 8.45 3.84
CA ASP A 758 35.98 7.00 3.70
C ASP A 758 34.66 6.59 4.38
N PRO A 759 33.67 6.01 3.67
CA PRO A 759 32.42 5.56 4.26
C PRO A 759 32.54 4.29 5.14
N ALA A 760 33.66 3.55 5.07
CA ALA A 760 33.80 2.26 5.77
C ALA A 760 33.70 2.35 7.31
N PRO A 761 34.32 3.34 8.00
CA PRO A 761 34.13 3.54 9.44
C PRO A 761 32.67 3.82 9.83
N GLY A 762 31.95 4.59 9.01
CA GLY A 762 30.52 4.87 9.18
C GLY A 762 29.67 3.61 9.06
N ARG A 763 29.88 2.81 8.01
CA ARG A 763 29.22 1.51 7.82
C ARG A 763 29.45 0.58 9.00
N ALA A 764 30.70 0.44 9.45
CA ALA A 764 31.03 -0.39 10.60
C ALA A 764 30.39 0.10 11.92
N ALA A 765 30.19 1.42 12.08
CA ALA A 765 29.49 1.97 13.23
C ALA A 765 27.98 1.69 13.17
N LEU A 766 27.36 1.88 12.01
CA LEU A 766 25.96 1.55 11.78
C LEU A 766 25.67 0.07 12.00
N ASP A 767 26.56 -0.83 11.57
CA ASP A 767 26.44 -2.28 11.81
C ASP A 767 26.42 -2.65 13.30
N ARG A 768 27.18 -1.93 14.13
CA ARG A 768 27.17 -2.17 15.59
C ARG A 768 25.87 -1.66 16.23
N ILE A 769 25.42 -0.48 15.80
CA ILE A 769 24.15 0.10 16.23
C ILE A 769 22.99 -0.83 15.87
N ALA A 770 22.96 -1.35 14.64
CA ALA A 770 21.96 -2.32 14.17
C ALA A 770 21.93 -3.62 14.99
N LYS A 771 23.07 -4.02 15.57
CA LYS A 771 23.21 -5.20 16.44
C LYS A 771 22.83 -4.93 17.90
N GLY A 772 22.27 -3.75 18.21
CA GLY A 772 21.75 -3.42 19.53
C GLY A 772 22.69 -2.61 20.42
N GLU A 773 23.65 -1.88 19.85
CA GLU A 773 24.43 -0.86 20.58
C GLU A 773 23.56 0.39 20.87
N LEU A 774 22.48 0.18 21.64
CA LEU A 774 21.53 1.21 22.07
C LEU A 774 21.80 1.62 23.53
N VAL A 775 21.34 2.82 23.88
CA VAL A 775 21.57 3.44 25.19
C VAL A 775 20.24 3.58 25.92
N ASP A 776 20.16 3.06 27.15
CA ASP A 776 18.93 3.08 27.97
C ASP A 776 18.67 4.45 28.64
N HIS A 777 18.63 5.51 27.83
CA HIS A 777 18.43 6.89 28.23
C HIS A 777 17.60 7.64 27.18
N GLY A 778 16.79 8.63 27.62
CA GLY A 778 16.04 9.49 26.70
C GLY A 778 16.95 10.37 25.85
N ALA A 779 16.52 10.68 24.64
CA ALA A 779 17.29 11.43 23.64
C ALA A 779 16.97 12.94 23.72
N ALA A 780 17.93 13.73 24.21
CA ALA A 780 17.79 15.19 24.31
C ALA A 780 18.10 15.86 22.96
N MET A 781 17.10 15.89 22.07
CA MET A 781 17.27 16.30 20.68
C MET A 781 17.77 17.74 20.51
N GLU A 782 17.18 18.70 21.23
CA GLU A 782 17.50 20.12 21.04
C GLU A 782 18.92 20.46 21.50
N GLU A 783 19.38 19.85 22.59
CA GLU A 783 20.73 19.98 23.12
C GLU A 783 21.76 19.36 22.17
N ALA A 784 21.54 18.11 21.74
CA ALA A 784 22.42 17.42 20.79
C ALA A 784 22.50 18.17 19.46
N LEU A 785 21.35 18.64 18.94
CA LEU A 785 21.29 19.41 17.71
C LEU A 785 21.94 20.79 17.85
N THR A 786 21.80 21.46 19.00
CA THR A 786 22.52 22.71 19.28
C THR A 786 24.03 22.51 19.21
N THR A 787 24.55 21.42 19.79
CA THR A 787 25.97 21.05 19.71
C THR A 787 26.40 20.79 18.26
N ALA A 788 25.61 20.04 17.49
CA ALA A 788 25.87 19.73 16.09
C ALA A 788 25.88 20.97 15.19
N VAL A 789 24.86 21.84 15.29
CA VAL A 789 24.77 23.09 14.52
C VAL A 789 25.94 24.03 14.85
N THR A 790 26.32 24.12 16.13
CA THR A 790 27.48 24.92 16.55
C THR A 790 28.77 24.45 15.89
N GLU A 791 28.98 23.13 15.78
CA GLU A 791 30.14 22.57 15.08
C GLU A 791 30.09 22.83 13.57
N MET A 792 28.92 22.64 12.95
CA MET A 792 28.74 22.79 11.50
C MET A 792 28.85 24.23 11.02
N LYS A 793 28.60 25.21 11.89
CA LYS A 793 28.82 26.64 11.61
C LYS A 793 30.27 27.09 11.69
N LYS A 794 31.17 26.28 12.27
CA LYS A 794 32.61 26.59 12.25
C LYS A 794 33.10 26.68 10.79
N PRO A 795 34.04 27.59 10.49
CA PRO A 795 34.56 27.77 9.14
C PRO A 795 35.01 26.44 8.54
N GLY A 796 34.57 26.16 7.32
CA GLY A 796 35.00 25.01 6.53
C GLY A 796 34.71 25.24 5.06
N GLU A 797 35.31 24.42 4.20
CA GLU A 797 35.09 24.50 2.77
C GLU A 797 33.78 23.80 2.38
N GLY A 798 33.00 24.44 1.51
CA GLY A 798 31.79 23.86 0.94
C GLY A 798 30.49 24.10 1.71
N ASN A 799 29.41 23.49 1.23
CA ASN A 799 28.08 23.58 1.85
C ASN A 799 27.97 22.64 3.05
N SER A 800 27.28 23.05 4.12
CA SER A 800 27.12 22.26 5.35
C SER A 800 25.66 21.80 5.51
N ALA A 801 25.43 20.54 5.89
CA ALA A 801 24.09 20.04 6.23
C ALA A 801 24.13 19.02 7.38
N ILE A 802 23.04 18.94 8.13
CA ILE A 802 22.84 17.96 9.20
C ILE A 802 21.70 17.02 8.81
N VAL A 803 21.90 15.72 8.96
CA VAL A 803 20.87 14.70 8.86
C VAL A 803 20.50 14.27 10.28
N LEU A 804 19.31 14.61 10.74
CA LEU A 804 18.80 14.23 12.06
C LEU A 804 17.90 13.00 11.93
N LEU A 805 18.20 11.92 12.63
CA LEU A 805 17.38 10.70 12.63
C LEU A 805 16.84 10.47 14.05
N ILE A 806 15.52 10.46 14.23
CA ILE A 806 14.87 10.48 15.55
C ILE A 806 13.54 9.71 15.58
N ASP A 807 13.15 9.19 16.76
CA ASP A 807 11.90 8.47 16.99
C ASP A 807 10.66 9.39 17.02
N GLU A 808 10.51 10.23 18.05
CA GLU A 808 9.44 11.23 18.21
C GLU A 808 9.57 11.93 19.58
N ASP A 809 10.23 11.27 20.53
CA ASP A 809 10.53 11.79 21.86
C ASP A 809 11.62 12.87 21.78
N ASP A 810 11.28 14.10 22.18
CA ASP A 810 12.19 15.24 22.26
C ASP A 810 12.93 15.33 23.61
N GLY A 811 12.77 14.33 24.49
CA GLY A 811 13.45 14.29 25.79
C GLY A 811 12.82 15.20 26.82
N GLY A 812 11.50 15.46 26.72
CA GLY A 812 10.72 16.36 27.59
C GLY A 812 11.03 16.39 29.10
N PRO A 813 11.42 15.28 29.77
CA PRO A 813 11.79 15.31 31.20
C PRO A 813 13.14 16.01 31.51
N ARG A 814 14.01 16.28 30.53
CA ARG A 814 15.38 16.80 30.74
C ARG A 814 15.72 18.06 29.92
N ARG A 815 14.74 18.66 29.24
CA ARG A 815 14.94 19.87 28.41
C ARG A 815 15.49 21.03 29.23
N ALA A 816 16.63 21.57 28.84
CA ALA A 816 17.19 22.77 29.45
C ALA A 816 16.33 24.00 29.15
N ALA A 817 16.08 24.86 30.14
CA ALA A 817 15.28 26.06 29.95
C ALA A 817 15.88 26.99 28.87
N GLY A 818 15.09 27.31 27.84
CA GLY A 818 15.48 28.23 26.76
C GLY A 818 16.33 27.62 25.64
N VAL A 819 16.58 26.30 25.64
CA VAL A 819 17.37 25.63 24.58
C VAL A 819 16.71 25.74 23.20
N GLU A 820 15.38 25.61 23.11
CA GLU A 820 14.61 25.80 21.86
C GLU A 820 14.83 27.20 21.24
N GLN A 821 14.79 28.26 22.06
CA GLN A 821 15.05 29.63 21.59
C GLN A 821 16.50 29.80 21.13
N LYS A 822 17.45 29.20 21.85
CA LYS A 822 18.87 29.23 21.48
C LYS A 822 19.10 28.50 20.15
N LEU A 823 18.54 27.31 19.97
CA LEU A 823 18.62 26.53 18.74
C LEU A 823 17.98 27.29 17.57
N THR A 824 16.78 27.83 17.75
CA THR A 824 16.08 28.61 16.72
C THR A 824 16.85 29.86 16.31
N THR A 825 17.48 30.54 17.27
CA THR A 825 18.33 31.72 17.00
C THR A 825 19.56 31.29 16.21
N LEU A 826 20.24 30.24 16.65
CA LEU A 826 21.43 29.71 16.01
C LEU A 826 21.14 29.29 14.56
N LEU A 827 20.04 28.59 14.30
CA LEU A 827 19.68 28.13 12.95
C LEU A 827 19.49 29.30 11.95
N LYS A 828 19.01 30.45 12.42
CA LYS A 828 18.80 31.66 11.60
C LYS A 828 20.07 32.46 11.32
N GLU A 829 21.13 32.26 12.10
CA GLU A 829 22.41 32.97 11.91
C GLU A 829 23.18 32.42 10.71
N ALA A 830 23.98 33.25 10.03
CA ALA A 830 24.87 32.79 8.97
C ALA A 830 26.13 32.10 9.56
N PRO A 831 26.71 31.08 8.91
CA PRO A 831 26.27 30.45 7.65
C PRO A 831 25.04 29.54 7.85
N GLU A 832 24.22 29.41 6.81
CA GLU A 832 23.05 28.53 6.80
C GLU A 832 23.49 27.05 6.88
N VAL A 833 22.80 26.26 7.71
CA VAL A 833 23.03 24.82 7.89
C VAL A 833 21.66 24.12 7.87
N PRO A 834 21.22 23.61 6.70
CA PRO A 834 19.98 22.86 6.59
C PRO A 834 19.97 21.61 7.48
N VAL A 835 18.86 21.39 8.16
CA VAL A 835 18.61 20.17 8.95
C VAL A 835 17.59 19.31 8.22
N LEU A 836 18.04 18.15 7.74
CA LEU A 836 17.23 17.14 7.08
C LEU A 836 16.81 16.11 8.12
N THR A 837 15.54 16.11 8.52
CA THR A 837 15.05 15.30 9.64
C THR A 837 14.28 14.09 9.13
N VAL A 838 14.62 12.88 9.61
CA VAL A 838 13.81 11.67 9.46
C VAL A 838 13.18 11.34 10.82
N VAL A 839 11.85 11.31 10.87
CA VAL A 839 11.08 11.11 12.12
C VAL A 839 10.37 9.76 12.09
N MET A 840 10.60 8.91 13.09
CA MET A 840 10.13 7.53 13.18
C MET A 840 8.99 7.34 14.18
N GLY A 841 7.89 8.06 14.02
CA GLY A 841 6.73 7.90 14.90
C GLY A 841 5.38 8.18 14.24
N ARG A 842 4.31 8.16 15.05
CA ARG A 842 2.90 8.13 14.58
C ARG A 842 2.40 9.44 14.01
N VAL A 843 2.91 10.57 14.49
CA VAL A 843 2.54 11.94 14.09
C VAL A 843 3.55 12.48 13.07
N GLY A 844 4.78 11.98 13.06
CA GLY A 844 5.78 12.22 12.02
C GLY A 844 6.10 13.70 11.79
N CYS A 845 6.17 14.11 10.53
CA CYS A 845 6.54 15.46 10.12
C CYS A 845 5.45 16.52 10.33
N ASP A 846 4.24 16.13 10.75
CA ASP A 846 3.11 17.04 10.95
C ASP A 846 3.17 17.77 12.31
N THR A 847 4.16 17.45 13.15
CA THR A 847 4.33 18.13 14.43
C THR A 847 4.90 19.55 14.26
N PHE A 848 4.41 20.48 15.09
CA PHE A 848 4.86 21.87 15.08
C PHE A 848 6.39 22.00 15.29
N VAL A 849 6.98 21.10 16.07
CA VAL A 849 8.42 21.08 16.37
C VAL A 849 9.25 20.84 15.10
N PHE A 850 8.96 19.77 14.35
CA PHE A 850 9.73 19.44 13.15
C PHE A 850 9.44 20.39 11.97
N GLN A 851 8.20 20.90 11.86
CA GLN A 851 7.89 21.98 10.92
C GLN A 851 8.65 23.27 11.25
N GLY A 852 8.71 23.63 12.54
CA GLY A 852 9.48 24.77 13.03
C GLY A 852 10.98 24.62 12.75
N LEU A 853 11.52 23.43 12.98
CA LEU A 853 12.93 23.11 12.74
C LEU A 853 13.30 23.18 11.25
N ALA A 854 12.49 22.58 10.37
CA ALA A 854 12.68 22.65 8.93
C ALA A 854 12.65 24.12 8.45
N ARG A 855 11.69 24.92 8.92
CA ARG A 855 11.59 26.35 8.57
C ARG A 855 12.76 27.18 9.09
N ALA A 856 13.20 26.95 10.32
CA ALA A 856 14.28 27.73 10.93
C ALA A 856 15.65 27.43 10.31
N SER A 857 15.86 26.20 9.83
CA SER A 857 17.13 25.75 9.23
C SER A 857 17.17 25.85 7.70
N ALA A 858 16.06 26.21 7.04
CA ALA A 858 15.87 25.98 5.60
C ALA A 858 16.10 24.51 5.19
N GLY A 859 15.76 23.58 6.10
CA GLY A 859 15.82 22.13 5.92
C GLY A 859 14.49 21.52 5.52
N GLN A 860 14.38 20.19 5.66
CA GLN A 860 13.17 19.42 5.31
C GLN A 860 12.93 18.29 6.32
N CYS A 861 11.67 17.87 6.45
CA CYS A 861 11.29 16.71 7.24
C CYS A 861 10.79 15.58 6.32
N VAL A 862 11.26 14.36 6.57
CA VAL A 862 10.91 13.14 5.85
C VAL A 862 10.24 12.17 6.82
N PRO A 863 9.02 11.66 6.52
CA PRO A 863 8.37 10.67 7.37
C PRO A 863 9.11 9.33 7.33
N GLY A 864 9.20 8.65 8.48
CA GLY A 864 9.94 7.41 8.73
C GLY A 864 9.40 6.14 8.06
N GLY A 865 8.98 6.21 6.80
CA GLY A 865 8.48 5.07 6.03
C GLY A 865 9.57 4.34 5.22
N PRO A 866 9.20 3.27 4.50
CA PRO A 866 10.12 2.52 3.63
C PRO A 866 10.86 3.37 2.58
N ALA A 867 10.24 4.47 2.13
CA ALA A 867 10.80 5.41 1.16
C ALA A 867 11.77 6.44 1.78
N ALA A 868 11.85 6.56 3.12
CA ALA A 868 12.65 7.58 3.79
C ALA A 868 14.14 7.57 3.40
N PRO A 869 14.80 6.40 3.24
CA PRO A 869 16.21 6.38 2.84
C PRO A 869 16.46 6.98 1.46
N ASP A 870 15.57 6.77 0.48
CA ASP A 870 15.75 7.27 -0.89
C ASP A 870 15.38 8.74 -1.01
N LEU A 871 14.33 9.19 -0.30
CA LEU A 871 14.05 10.61 -0.13
C LEU A 871 15.23 11.33 0.50
N LEU A 872 15.79 10.78 1.58
CA LEU A 872 16.97 11.33 2.24
C LEU A 872 18.20 11.34 1.32
N ALA A 873 18.43 10.27 0.54
CA ALA A 873 19.51 10.21 -0.44
C ALA A 873 19.45 11.41 -1.41
N GLY A 874 18.26 11.67 -1.93
CA GLY A 874 18.02 12.80 -2.82
C GLY A 874 18.28 14.15 -2.15
N LEU A 875 17.83 14.33 -0.91
CA LEU A 875 18.09 15.56 -0.15
C LEU A 875 19.58 15.76 0.15
N VAL A 876 20.30 14.71 0.50
CA VAL A 876 21.75 14.76 0.76
C VAL A 876 22.52 15.11 -0.53
N ALA A 877 22.17 14.48 -1.64
CA ALA A 877 22.81 14.75 -2.93
C ALA A 877 22.65 16.23 -3.34
N SER A 878 21.53 16.85 -2.96
CA SER A 878 21.26 18.27 -3.23
C SER A 878 22.18 19.26 -2.54
N VAL A 879 22.83 18.86 -1.44
CA VAL A 879 23.72 19.74 -0.66
C VAL A 879 24.93 20.14 -1.51
N GLY A 880 25.43 19.26 -2.38
CA GLY A 880 26.53 19.54 -3.30
C GLY A 880 26.19 20.53 -4.42
N THR A 881 24.91 20.63 -4.79
CA THR A 881 24.41 21.55 -5.85
C THR A 881 23.98 22.92 -5.35
N ALA A 882 23.78 23.12 -4.04
CA ALA A 882 23.25 24.38 -3.52
C ALA A 882 24.18 25.56 -3.86
N GLY A 883 23.66 26.50 -4.67
CA GLY A 883 24.36 27.74 -5.00
C GLY A 883 24.45 28.65 -3.78
N THR A 884 25.54 29.41 -3.67
CA THR A 884 25.58 30.56 -2.74
C THR A 884 24.50 31.55 -3.18
N VAL A 885 23.44 31.70 -2.40
CA VAL A 885 22.52 32.84 -2.54
C VAL A 885 23.38 34.09 -2.37
N ARG A 886 23.74 34.73 -3.48
CA ARG A 886 24.19 36.12 -3.41
C ARG A 886 22.96 36.89 -2.95
N ARG A 887 23.01 37.38 -1.71
CA ARG A 887 22.10 38.41 -1.23
C ARG A 887 22.17 39.64 -2.12
#